data_AF-U5C3N3-F1
#
_entry.id   AF-U5C3N3-F1
#
_cell.length_a   1.000
_cell.length_b   1.000
_cell.length_c   1.000
_cell.angle_alpha   90.00
_cell.angle_beta   90.00
_cell.angle_gamma   90.00
#
_symmetry.space_group_name_H-M   'P 1'
#
loop_
_entity.id
_entity.type
_entity.pdbx_description
1 polymer ?
#
loop_
_entity_poly.entity_id
_entity_poly.type
_entity_poly.pdbx_seq_one_letter_code
_entity_poly.pdbx_strand_id
1 'polypeptide(L)'
;MSFLLASNSNAQVKKIDEVQLRLHLNNSIVTKAFSEIESATGFNFVYTNKETKNLPLVNINANESLYDILVDFSKQTGLHFKQINGNIHVRKGGEIVSQDAVSIEVNPTETVSGVIVDETNMGLPGVSIIEKGTTNGTISDLDGKFSLVVASENAVLVFSFIGMQTIELAVAERRVFNLSMKADTKSLDEVVVIGYGTQKRREITSSVAKVDEESFNQGGVRSPLDLIQGKVAGLSITRTEGNNPNSGASIQMRGVTSLTGNLNPLIVIDGIPGGNLDLLQQDDIASFEVLKDGSAAAIYGTRGNNGVILITTKKGKAGEARFDYSTYFQRDVVDRKPDFLTAAEYRNLITQGLISEGNDLGASTDLYDELLNKENLSQYHNFAASGGTANSNYRASFYFNDAEGIAKENSRKQYGARINFNQTGLNGRLQMQSNLATNFNKANLLGGGGGDYEQGIQRNPTAPIRNADGSFVETEAFNNYNPLSRLQNRLNERNQQTFSGDVKLSFEIFEGLTVSAFGAHVRNVINDRQYRSLTDFDQRPNSQYQGTGFARKYNEVTWTDVLESTVNYKKIIGDHSFDFIGGYSYQYSTYENFAVNNSGFTTDSFLDWNIGAGSAINNTRLPRPGMGSFKEDNTLIAVFGRVSYAFSDKYFGQVIVRREGSSKFGANNKWGNFPAASVGWDISKEGFMTDISQIDNLKLRIGYGVTGNQGIPNYQSLVTLNTGGVYPQEGVFYQTYGPSRNPNPNIKWEKKQEWNVGLDFGLLNNRISGSLDVYNRETVDLLNNYSAQQPPFVRSSIYTNVGSIRNHGVELYLNAIIVDKNDFKYSVDFAGNSQFNTISSLSNEFYSSDFLEFGFLPSPGNLGPAIRLDEGGKVGNFYGKRFAGFNDDGKWLFFKADGSTVTASGISPEDLTILGNGVPKYMASFSNTIQYKNMDLTVFFRGKFGFDILNTQEMYFGNKAWLPNNLLKSAITKNAELNDNPQFSDYYLEKGDFVKLDNVTFGYTFNLVGKAVKNLRVYASGRNLLTFTGYSGLDPELQDTGFTTGIDGRGFYPRTNFYTLGLNVTF
;
A
#
# COMPACT_ATOMS: atom_id res chain seq x y z
N MET A 1 -35.65 -4.33 9.96
CA MET A 1 -35.88 -3.51 11.16
C MET A 1 -36.09 -2.09 10.70
N SER A 2 -37.32 -1.58 10.83
CA SER A 2 -37.68 -0.25 10.36
C SER A 2 -37.57 0.71 11.55
N PHE A 3 -36.59 1.60 11.54
CA PHE A 3 -36.54 2.72 12.49
C PHE A 3 -37.09 3.96 11.81
N LEU A 4 -38.25 4.43 12.29
CA LEU A 4 -38.81 5.73 11.95
C LEU A 4 -37.96 6.83 12.61
N LEU A 5 -37.43 7.73 11.78
CA LEU A 5 -36.87 9.01 12.19
C LEU A 5 -38.04 9.98 12.47
N ALA A 6 -38.13 10.48 13.70
CA ALA A 6 -38.90 11.68 14.01
C ALA A 6 -37.93 12.78 14.41
N SER A 7 -37.74 13.73 13.49
CA SER A 7 -37.10 15.02 13.76
C SER A 7 -38.10 15.91 14.51
N ASN A 8 -37.78 16.36 15.72
CA ASN A 8 -38.36 17.57 16.28
C ASN A 8 -37.24 18.56 16.60
N SER A 9 -37.24 19.66 15.87
CA SER A 9 -36.49 20.87 16.20
C SER A 9 -36.92 21.39 17.56
N ASN A 10 -35.95 21.82 18.37
CA ASN A 10 -36.13 22.40 19.70
C ASN A 10 -37.19 23.50 19.73
N ALA A 11 -38.33 23.22 20.36
CA ALA A 11 -39.18 24.24 20.93
C ALA A 11 -38.60 24.65 22.29
N GLN A 12 -38.70 25.93 22.61
CA GLN A 12 -38.54 26.45 23.98
C GLN A 12 -39.26 25.50 24.94
N VAL A 13 -38.56 25.00 25.97
CA VAL A 13 -39.19 24.10 26.95
C VAL A 13 -40.28 24.89 27.66
N LYS A 14 -41.54 24.61 27.32
CA LYS A 14 -42.69 25.24 27.97
C LYS A 14 -42.72 24.84 29.43
N LYS A 15 -43.05 25.77 30.33
CA LYS A 15 -43.30 25.43 31.72
C LYS A 15 -44.67 24.76 31.84
N ILE A 16 -44.83 23.84 32.78
CA ILE A 16 -46.10 23.09 32.95
C ILE A 16 -47.30 23.98 33.33
N ASP A 17 -47.07 25.18 33.85
CA ASP A 17 -48.10 26.20 34.12
C ASP A 17 -48.56 26.95 32.85
N GLU A 18 -47.77 26.91 31.77
CA GLU A 18 -48.09 27.51 30.47
C GLU A 18 -48.79 26.53 29.50
N VAL A 19 -48.87 25.24 29.86
CA VAL A 19 -49.48 24.20 29.03
C VAL A 19 -50.91 23.95 29.47
N GLN A 20 -51.88 24.43 28.67
CA GLN A 20 -53.30 24.17 28.90
C GLN A 20 -53.70 22.78 28.38
N LEU A 21 -54.36 21.99 29.22
CA LEU A 21 -54.78 20.63 28.90
C LEU A 21 -56.23 20.41 29.30
N ARG A 22 -57.02 19.85 28.38
CA ARG A 22 -58.36 19.34 28.67
C ARG A 22 -58.28 17.84 28.89
N LEU A 23 -58.53 17.39 30.12
CA LEU A 23 -58.38 16.00 30.53
C LEU A 23 -59.63 15.50 31.27
N HIS A 24 -60.16 14.35 30.84
CA HIS A 24 -61.32 13.72 31.46
C HIS A 24 -61.01 12.25 31.79
N LEU A 25 -60.73 11.98 33.05
CA LEU A 25 -60.40 10.68 33.60
C LEU A 25 -61.40 10.32 34.69
N ASN A 26 -62.01 9.14 34.58
CA ASN A 26 -62.96 8.62 35.55
C ASN A 26 -62.46 7.26 36.05
N ASN A 27 -62.19 7.15 37.36
CA ASN A 27 -61.66 5.97 38.02
C ASN A 27 -60.43 5.37 37.31
N SER A 28 -59.50 6.22 36.88
CA SER A 28 -58.30 5.79 36.14
C SER A 28 -57.16 5.41 37.10
N ILE A 29 -56.37 4.41 36.72
CA ILE A 29 -55.10 4.13 37.39
C ILE A 29 -54.07 5.22 37.07
N VAL A 30 -53.25 5.59 38.05
CA VAL A 30 -52.28 6.71 37.97
C VAL A 30 -51.34 6.60 36.76
N THR A 31 -50.83 5.39 36.46
CA THR A 31 -49.93 5.18 35.32
C THR A 31 -50.62 5.37 33.97
N LYS A 32 -51.88 4.96 33.83
CA LYS A 32 -52.67 5.21 32.62
C LYS A 32 -52.88 6.71 32.42
N ALA A 33 -53.17 7.40 33.51
CA ALA A 33 -53.40 8.84 33.50
C ALA A 33 -52.10 9.62 33.17
N PHE A 34 -50.93 9.17 33.62
CA PHE A 34 -49.64 9.69 33.14
C PHE A 34 -49.48 9.50 31.64
N SER A 35 -49.70 8.29 31.11
CA SER A 35 -49.57 8.04 29.66
C SER A 35 -50.50 8.88 28.80
N GLU A 36 -51.72 9.19 29.28
CA GLU A 36 -52.63 10.12 28.59
C GLU A 36 -52.11 11.56 28.60
N ILE A 37 -51.51 12.02 29.70
CA ILE A 37 -50.87 13.34 29.78
C ILE A 37 -49.61 13.40 28.90
N GLU A 38 -48.77 12.36 28.89
CA GLU A 38 -47.57 12.29 28.04
C GLU A 38 -47.94 12.42 26.56
N SER A 39 -48.97 11.67 26.14
CA SER A 39 -49.48 11.69 24.77
C SER A 39 -50.05 13.05 24.35
N ALA A 40 -50.59 13.82 25.31
CA ALA A 40 -51.24 15.09 25.04
C ALA A 40 -50.30 16.32 25.15
N THR A 41 -49.20 16.22 25.89
CA THR A 41 -48.37 17.38 26.27
C THR A 41 -46.91 17.30 25.86
N GLY A 42 -46.40 16.13 25.49
CA GLY A 42 -45.00 15.91 25.11
C GLY A 42 -44.01 15.90 26.29
N PHE A 43 -44.48 16.04 27.54
CA PHE A 43 -43.69 15.76 28.73
C PHE A 43 -43.61 14.26 28.99
N ASN A 44 -42.50 13.77 29.55
CA ASN A 44 -42.37 12.39 29.98
C ASN A 44 -42.32 12.29 31.51
N PHE A 45 -43.07 11.37 32.11
CA PHE A 45 -43.02 11.12 33.54
C PHE A 45 -41.90 10.15 33.89
N VAL A 46 -41.09 10.51 34.89
CA VAL A 46 -39.99 9.69 35.37
C VAL A 46 -40.30 9.22 36.80
N TYR A 47 -40.54 7.93 36.97
CA TYR A 47 -40.91 7.29 38.24
C TYR A 47 -40.41 5.84 38.32
N THR A 48 -40.42 5.23 39.50
CA THR A 48 -40.19 3.79 39.67
C THR A 48 -41.48 3.08 40.10
N ASN A 49 -41.49 1.75 40.04
CA ASN A 49 -42.64 0.95 40.51
C ASN A 49 -42.97 1.17 41.99
N LYS A 50 -42.03 1.71 42.79
CA LYS A 50 -42.26 1.99 44.21
C LYS A 50 -43.20 3.19 44.42
N GLU A 51 -43.12 4.21 43.57
CA GLU A 51 -43.93 5.42 43.70
C GLU A 51 -45.38 5.19 43.27
N THR A 52 -45.64 4.32 42.30
CA THR A 52 -46.97 4.14 41.68
C THR A 52 -47.77 2.94 42.20
N LYS A 53 -47.21 2.13 43.11
CA LYS A 53 -47.86 0.93 43.67
C LYS A 53 -48.90 1.27 44.75
N ASN A 54 -50.08 0.65 44.68
CA ASN A 54 -51.19 0.78 45.62
C ASN A 54 -51.70 2.23 45.83
N LEU A 55 -51.66 3.05 44.78
CA LEU A 55 -52.28 4.38 44.80
C LEU A 55 -53.80 4.29 44.55
N PRO A 56 -54.59 5.24 45.08
CA PRO A 56 -56.02 5.32 44.78
C PRO A 56 -56.25 5.61 43.29
N LEU A 57 -57.44 5.27 42.79
CA LEU A 57 -57.86 5.66 41.45
C LEU A 57 -58.06 7.18 41.40
N VAL A 58 -57.66 7.79 40.28
CA VAL A 58 -57.76 9.23 40.07
C VAL A 58 -58.98 9.58 39.22
N ASN A 59 -59.66 10.65 39.62
CA ASN A 59 -60.76 11.27 38.91
C ASN A 59 -60.38 12.71 38.60
N ILE A 60 -60.20 13.03 37.32
CA ILE A 60 -59.80 14.37 36.85
C ILE A 60 -60.79 14.79 35.78
N ASN A 61 -61.43 15.94 35.96
CA ASN A 61 -62.26 16.56 34.94
C ASN A 61 -61.87 18.03 34.85
N ALA A 62 -60.86 18.31 34.05
CA ALA A 62 -60.11 19.55 34.09
C ALA A 62 -59.95 20.16 32.68
N ASN A 63 -59.95 21.49 32.62
CA ASN A 63 -59.60 22.28 31.44
C ASN A 63 -58.79 23.50 31.92
N GLU A 64 -57.56 23.23 32.34
CA GLU A 64 -56.69 24.14 33.06
C GLU A 64 -55.22 23.82 32.73
N SER A 65 -54.27 24.46 33.44
CA SER A 65 -52.85 24.22 33.20
C SER A 65 -52.44 22.81 33.65
N LEU A 66 -51.41 22.24 33.02
CA LEU A 66 -50.84 20.96 33.45
C LEU A 66 -50.31 21.05 34.88
N TYR A 67 -49.82 22.21 35.32
CA TYR A 67 -49.47 22.46 36.71
C TYR A 67 -50.66 22.20 37.65
N ASP A 68 -51.82 22.80 37.38
CA ASP A 68 -53.01 22.65 38.23
C ASP A 68 -53.53 21.22 38.23
N ILE A 69 -53.50 20.55 37.07
CA ILE A 69 -53.85 19.12 36.95
C ILE A 69 -52.92 18.25 37.82
N LEU A 70 -51.62 18.55 37.85
CA LEU A 70 -50.65 17.81 38.68
C LEU A 70 -50.82 18.11 40.17
N VAL A 71 -51.23 19.32 40.54
CA VAL A 71 -51.61 19.65 41.92
C VAL A 71 -52.84 18.83 42.33
N ASP A 72 -53.84 18.70 41.47
CA ASP A 72 -55.03 17.88 41.75
C ASP A 72 -54.74 16.38 41.80
N PHE A 73 -53.81 15.90 40.95
CA PHE A 73 -53.24 14.57 41.08
C PHE A 73 -52.58 14.37 42.43
N SER A 74 -51.76 15.34 42.86
CA SER A 74 -51.05 15.29 44.14
C SER A 74 -52.02 15.16 45.31
N LYS A 75 -53.12 15.92 45.32
CA LYS A 75 -54.18 15.83 46.34
C LYS A 75 -54.80 14.43 46.42
N GLN A 76 -54.98 13.76 45.29
CA GLN A 76 -55.62 12.44 45.24
C GLN A 76 -54.65 11.31 45.58
N THR A 77 -53.37 11.43 45.23
CA THR A 77 -52.42 10.31 45.29
C THR A 77 -51.29 10.48 46.30
N GLY A 78 -51.08 11.68 46.85
CA GLY A 78 -49.92 12.01 47.69
C GLY A 78 -48.59 12.02 46.91
N LEU A 79 -48.63 12.21 45.59
CA LEU A 79 -47.43 12.26 44.76
C LEU A 79 -46.96 13.70 44.61
N HIS A 80 -45.65 13.91 44.64
CA HIS A 80 -45.03 15.21 44.35
C HIS A 80 -44.42 15.16 42.96
N PHE A 81 -44.55 16.27 42.23
CA PHE A 81 -44.11 16.41 40.86
C PHE A 81 -43.05 17.51 40.76
N LYS A 82 -42.00 17.25 40.00
CA LYS A 82 -40.95 18.23 39.72
C LYS A 82 -40.68 18.27 38.23
N GLN A 83 -40.99 19.38 37.58
CA GLN A 83 -40.57 19.62 36.20
C GLN A 83 -39.06 19.89 36.20
N ILE A 84 -38.32 19.12 35.40
CA ILE A 84 -36.93 19.37 35.03
C ILE A 84 -36.86 19.31 33.50
N ASN A 85 -36.73 20.48 32.87
CA ASN A 85 -36.82 20.63 31.42
C ASN A 85 -38.08 19.95 30.83
N GLY A 86 -37.93 18.99 29.91
CA GLY A 86 -39.03 18.24 29.27
C GLY A 86 -39.53 17.02 30.05
N ASN A 87 -39.04 16.78 31.27
CA ASN A 87 -39.43 15.62 32.09
C ASN A 87 -40.12 16.05 33.38
N ILE A 88 -41.08 15.25 33.84
CA ILE A 88 -41.80 15.41 35.10
C ILE A 88 -41.37 14.28 36.03
N HIS A 89 -40.54 14.58 37.01
CA HIS A 89 -40.09 13.62 38.01
C HIS A 89 -41.17 13.43 39.08
N VAL A 90 -41.54 12.18 39.33
CA VAL A 90 -42.55 11.81 40.32
C VAL A 90 -41.87 11.20 41.55
N ARG A 91 -42.26 11.66 42.73
CA ARG A 91 -41.83 11.07 44.01
C ARG A 91 -43.02 10.91 44.93
N LYS A 92 -42.95 9.92 45.82
CA LYS A 92 -43.94 9.79 46.90
C LYS A 92 -43.65 10.84 47.97
N GLY A 93 -44.58 11.76 48.17
CA GLY A 93 -44.53 12.76 49.24
C GLY A 93 -45.10 12.20 50.55
N GLY A 94 -44.79 12.85 51.67
CA GLY A 94 -45.54 12.68 52.92
C GLY A 94 -46.88 13.42 52.87
N GLU A 95 -47.73 13.27 53.89
CA GLU A 95 -49.02 13.97 54.00
C GLU A 95 -48.83 15.50 54.10
N ILE A 96 -48.63 16.16 52.96
CA ILE A 96 -48.71 17.61 52.83
C ILE A 96 -49.48 17.90 51.54
N VAL A 97 -50.70 18.40 51.71
CA VAL A 97 -51.58 18.83 50.61
C VAL A 97 -51.40 20.35 50.45
N SER A 98 -50.43 20.80 49.65
CA SER A 98 -50.24 22.21 49.30
C SER A 98 -49.74 22.39 47.86
N GLN A 99 -49.82 23.63 47.34
CA GLN A 99 -49.28 24.02 46.02
C GLN A 99 -47.77 23.71 45.87
N ASP A 100 -47.04 23.51 46.97
CA ASP A 100 -45.61 23.18 46.97
C ASP A 100 -45.31 21.74 46.51
N ALA A 101 -46.33 20.90 46.33
CA ALA A 101 -46.17 19.54 45.83
C ALA A 101 -45.81 19.47 44.34
N VAL A 102 -45.95 20.58 43.61
CA VAL A 102 -45.50 20.73 42.22
C VAL A 102 -44.46 21.84 42.14
N SER A 103 -43.25 21.50 41.73
CA SER A 103 -42.15 22.48 41.57
C SER A 103 -41.64 22.53 40.13
N ILE A 104 -41.30 23.73 39.68
CA ILE A 104 -40.76 23.98 38.34
C ILE A 104 -39.29 24.39 38.49
N GLU A 105 -38.37 23.58 37.96
CA GLU A 105 -36.94 23.91 37.88
C GLU A 105 -36.53 23.96 36.40
N VAL A 106 -36.38 25.18 35.88
CA VAL A 106 -35.84 25.44 34.54
C VAL A 106 -34.41 25.89 34.72
N ASN A 107 -33.44 25.13 34.20
CA ASN A 107 -32.05 25.56 34.20
C ASN A 107 -31.90 26.75 33.23
N PRO A 108 -31.25 27.85 33.64
CA PRO A 108 -31.01 28.98 32.74
C PRO A 108 -30.10 28.53 31.59
N THR A 109 -30.55 28.76 30.38
CA THR A 109 -29.79 28.57 29.15
C THR A 109 -29.24 29.92 28.72
N GLU A 110 -27.92 30.08 28.68
CA GLU A 110 -27.28 31.35 28.30
C GLU A 110 -26.91 31.31 26.82
N THR A 111 -27.33 32.31 26.05
CA THR A 111 -26.94 32.41 24.63
C THR A 111 -25.64 33.20 24.51
N VAL A 112 -24.61 32.54 24.00
CA VAL A 112 -23.32 33.13 23.65
C VAL A 112 -23.31 33.38 22.14
N SER A 113 -22.72 34.48 21.70
CA SER A 113 -22.58 34.80 20.27
C SER A 113 -21.20 35.38 19.97
N GLY A 114 -20.84 35.47 18.70
CA GLY A 114 -19.56 36.06 18.34
C GLY A 114 -19.29 36.07 16.85
N VAL A 115 -18.16 36.67 16.47
CA VAL A 115 -17.60 36.70 15.12
C VAL A 115 -16.19 36.15 15.17
N ILE A 116 -15.89 35.22 14.28
CA ILE A 116 -14.59 34.60 14.12
C ILE A 116 -14.01 35.06 12.79
N VAL A 117 -12.83 35.66 12.82
CA VAL A 117 -12.15 36.22 11.66
C VAL A 117 -10.76 35.60 11.48
N ASP A 118 -10.17 35.71 10.31
CA ASP A 118 -8.79 35.34 10.05
C ASP A 118 -7.80 36.47 10.44
N GLU A 119 -6.52 36.29 10.13
CA GLU A 119 -5.47 37.30 10.36
C GLU A 119 -5.64 38.56 9.50
N THR A 120 -6.49 38.51 8.48
CA THR A 120 -6.81 39.63 7.58
C THR A 120 -8.13 40.31 7.92
N ASN A 121 -8.74 39.97 9.07
CA ASN A 121 -10.05 40.45 9.54
C ASN A 121 -11.24 40.03 8.65
N MET A 122 -11.13 38.98 7.85
CA MET A 122 -12.26 38.41 7.12
C MET A 122 -12.95 37.33 7.93
N GLY A 123 -14.28 37.26 7.87
CA GLY A 123 -15.08 36.24 8.57
C GLY A 123 -14.69 34.82 8.16
N LEU A 124 -14.49 33.94 9.13
CA LEU A 124 -14.14 32.54 8.93
C LEU A 124 -15.40 31.66 9.01
N PRO A 125 -15.96 31.21 7.87
CA PRO A 125 -17.04 30.24 7.87
C PRO A 125 -16.56 28.84 8.23
N GLY A 126 -17.42 28.07 8.90
CA GLY A 126 -17.18 26.64 9.13
C GLY A 126 -16.33 26.32 10.35
N VAL A 127 -16.00 27.30 11.20
CA VAL A 127 -15.32 27.06 12.47
C VAL A 127 -16.27 26.31 13.40
N SER A 128 -15.83 25.18 13.93
CA SER A 128 -16.58 24.40 14.92
C SER A 128 -16.38 25.01 16.30
N ILE A 129 -17.48 25.34 16.99
CA ILE A 129 -17.48 25.88 18.36
C ILE A 129 -18.21 24.89 19.26
N ILE A 130 -17.50 24.24 20.18
CA ILE A 130 -18.07 23.20 21.06
C ILE A 130 -17.86 23.57 22.53
N GLU A 131 -18.89 23.39 23.35
CA GLU A 131 -18.78 23.45 24.81
C GLU A 131 -17.99 22.22 25.31
N LYS A 132 -16.81 22.48 25.87
CA LYS A 132 -15.81 21.50 26.27
C LYS A 132 -16.39 20.44 27.23
N GLY A 133 -16.23 19.17 26.87
CA GLY A 133 -16.74 18.03 27.64
C GLY A 133 -18.20 17.67 27.35
N THR A 134 -18.84 18.34 26.38
CA THR A 134 -20.21 18.07 25.96
C THR A 134 -20.28 17.85 24.44
N THR A 135 -21.47 17.50 23.92
CA THR A 135 -21.77 17.50 22.48
C THR A 135 -22.48 18.77 22.02
N ASN A 136 -22.62 19.76 22.90
CA ASN A 136 -23.30 21.01 22.61
C ASN A 136 -22.36 21.93 21.82
N GLY A 137 -22.73 22.30 20.60
CA GLY A 137 -21.87 23.07 19.72
C GLY A 137 -22.61 23.68 18.52
N THR A 138 -21.93 24.58 17.82
CA THR A 138 -22.43 25.28 16.63
C THR A 138 -21.28 25.48 15.64
N ILE A 139 -21.59 26.02 14.47
CA ILE A 139 -20.62 26.33 13.42
C ILE A 139 -20.79 27.80 13.01
N SER A 140 -19.69 28.49 12.69
CA SER A 140 -19.75 29.87 12.19
C SER A 140 -20.27 29.97 10.74
N ASP A 141 -21.01 31.05 10.47
CA ASP A 141 -21.57 31.37 9.14
C ASP A 141 -20.58 32.06 8.19
N LEU A 142 -21.05 32.50 7.01
CA LEU A 142 -20.24 33.16 5.97
C LEU A 142 -19.54 34.45 6.42
N ASP A 143 -20.08 35.17 7.40
CA ASP A 143 -19.46 36.35 7.97
C ASP A 143 -18.60 36.00 9.21
N GLY A 144 -18.43 34.71 9.50
CA GLY A 144 -17.76 34.21 10.69
C GLY A 144 -18.62 34.30 11.96
N LYS A 145 -19.91 34.60 11.86
CA LYS A 145 -20.77 34.78 13.05
C LYS A 145 -21.25 33.44 13.58
N PHE A 146 -21.35 33.31 14.89
CA PHE A 146 -21.91 32.13 15.55
C PHE A 146 -22.82 32.50 16.72
N SER A 147 -23.73 31.58 17.07
CA SER A 147 -24.52 31.65 18.29
C SER A 147 -24.70 30.24 18.86
N LEU A 148 -24.41 30.09 20.16
CA LEU A 148 -24.45 28.84 20.90
C LEU A 148 -25.09 29.06 22.26
N VAL A 149 -26.07 28.23 22.60
CA VAL A 149 -26.69 28.23 23.92
C VAL A 149 -25.91 27.29 24.82
N VAL A 150 -25.27 27.80 25.88
CA VAL A 150 -24.45 27.00 26.81
C VAL A 150 -25.19 26.72 28.11
N ALA A 151 -24.86 25.59 28.74
CA ALA A 151 -25.55 25.11 29.94
C ALA A 151 -25.02 25.73 31.25
N SER A 152 -23.90 26.46 31.21
CA SER A 152 -23.27 27.09 32.37
C SER A 152 -22.46 28.32 32.00
N GLU A 153 -22.43 29.33 32.88
CA GLU A 153 -21.53 30.48 32.75
C GLU A 153 -20.04 30.11 32.87
N ASN A 154 -19.73 28.96 33.47
CA ASN A 154 -18.37 28.44 33.56
C ASN A 154 -17.98 27.53 32.38
N ALA A 155 -18.81 27.45 31.34
CA ALA A 155 -18.52 26.68 30.14
C ALA A 155 -17.22 27.16 29.48
N VAL A 156 -16.47 26.23 28.87
CA VAL A 156 -15.30 26.55 28.04
C VAL A 156 -15.66 26.22 26.61
N LEU A 157 -15.53 27.18 25.70
CA LEU A 157 -15.75 27.01 24.27
C LEU A 157 -14.44 26.64 23.59
N VAL A 158 -14.48 25.58 22.78
CA VAL A 158 -13.37 25.12 21.94
C VAL A 158 -13.69 25.48 20.49
N PHE A 159 -12.86 26.33 19.90
CA PHE A 159 -12.94 26.79 18.52
C PHE A 159 -11.93 26.01 17.68
N SER A 160 -12.38 25.25 16.69
CA SER A 160 -11.51 24.45 15.82
C SER A 160 -11.88 24.61 14.35
N PHE A 161 -10.87 24.74 13.50
CA PHE A 161 -11.01 24.84 12.05
C PHE A 161 -9.82 24.17 11.39
N ILE A 162 -10.07 23.45 10.30
CA ILE A 162 -9.02 22.67 9.61
C ILE A 162 -7.97 23.64 9.04
N GLY A 163 -6.71 23.42 9.38
CA GLY A 163 -5.61 24.30 8.99
C GLY A 163 -5.44 25.55 9.85
N MET A 164 -6.16 25.68 10.98
CA MET A 164 -6.02 26.79 11.93
C MET A 164 -5.75 26.27 13.35
N GLN A 165 -5.11 27.09 14.18
CA GLN A 165 -4.86 26.76 15.58
C GLN A 165 -6.18 26.64 16.36
N THR A 166 -6.33 25.57 17.14
CA THR A 166 -7.47 25.40 18.05
C THR A 166 -7.35 26.38 19.22
N ILE A 167 -8.44 27.09 19.53
CA ILE A 167 -8.48 28.08 20.62
C ILE A 167 -9.50 27.63 21.65
N GLU A 168 -9.17 27.68 22.94
CA GLU A 168 -10.10 27.44 24.05
C GLU A 168 -10.34 28.73 24.83
N LEU A 169 -11.61 29.10 25.05
CA LEU A 169 -11.98 30.29 25.84
C LEU A 169 -13.08 29.98 26.84
N ALA A 170 -12.92 30.42 28.08
CA ALA A 170 -14.00 30.38 29.08
C ALA A 170 -15.09 31.40 28.74
N VAL A 171 -16.36 31.02 28.92
CA VAL A 171 -17.54 31.89 28.77
C VAL A 171 -17.53 32.96 29.85
N ALA A 172 -17.43 32.58 31.13
CA ALA A 172 -17.43 33.47 32.30
C ALA A 172 -18.50 34.58 32.17
N GLU A 173 -18.14 35.87 32.32
CA GLU A 173 -19.04 37.03 32.11
C GLU A 173 -19.14 37.48 30.63
N ARG A 174 -18.39 36.85 29.70
CA ARG A 174 -18.28 37.29 28.31
C ARG A 174 -19.34 36.62 27.43
N ARG A 175 -20.31 37.41 26.96
CA ARG A 175 -21.43 36.94 26.10
C ARG A 175 -21.19 37.14 24.59
N VAL A 176 -20.19 37.94 24.23
CA VAL A 176 -19.81 38.23 22.84
C VAL A 176 -18.32 37.96 22.62
N PHE A 177 -18.01 37.11 21.65
CA PHE A 177 -16.65 36.73 21.26
C PHE A 177 -16.26 37.33 19.91
N ASN A 178 -15.22 38.15 19.87
CA ASN A 178 -14.58 38.56 18.61
C ASN A 178 -13.21 37.88 18.59
N LEU A 179 -13.07 36.84 17.77
CA LEU A 179 -11.92 35.95 17.77
C LEU A 179 -11.19 36.04 16.42
N SER A 180 -9.88 36.23 16.43
CA SER A 180 -9.05 36.01 15.23
C SER A 180 -8.35 34.66 15.34
N MET A 181 -8.59 33.76 14.39
CA MET A 181 -7.89 32.47 14.31
C MET A 181 -6.71 32.58 13.36
N LYS A 182 -5.61 31.95 13.75
CA LYS A 182 -4.36 31.92 12.97
C LYS A 182 -4.21 30.62 12.19
N ALA A 183 -3.63 30.70 11.01
CA ALA A 183 -3.22 29.53 10.25
C ALA A 183 -2.26 28.66 11.08
N ASP A 184 -2.46 27.35 11.04
CA ASP A 184 -1.63 26.40 11.75
C ASP A 184 -0.30 26.22 11.00
N THR A 185 0.67 27.08 11.28
CA THR A 185 2.01 27.08 10.66
C THR A 185 2.97 26.05 11.29
N LYS A 186 2.47 25.10 12.09
CA LYS A 186 3.27 24.22 12.94
C LYS A 186 3.63 22.87 12.29
N SER A 187 4.23 22.85 11.10
CA SER A 187 4.73 21.59 10.50
C SER A 187 5.79 20.88 11.37
N LEU A 188 6.45 21.60 12.28
CA LEU A 188 7.48 21.07 13.19
C LEU A 188 6.91 20.44 14.48
N ASP A 189 5.69 20.79 14.88
CA ASP A 189 4.97 20.14 16.00
C ASP A 189 4.19 18.90 15.54
N GLU A 190 4.19 18.63 14.23
CA GLU A 190 3.61 17.44 13.62
C GLU A 190 4.18 16.16 14.27
N VAL A 191 3.29 15.19 14.50
CA VAL A 191 3.65 13.92 15.12
C VAL A 191 3.86 12.87 14.03
N VAL A 192 5.00 12.20 14.06
CA VAL A 192 5.38 11.11 13.14
C VAL A 192 5.42 9.80 13.93
N VAL A 193 4.87 8.74 13.33
CA VAL A 193 4.96 7.38 13.89
C VAL A 193 6.34 6.80 13.60
N ILE A 194 7.06 6.37 14.64
CA ILE A 194 8.39 5.76 14.54
C ILE A 194 8.43 4.52 15.44
N GLY A 195 8.37 3.34 14.80
CA GLY A 195 8.38 2.08 15.54
C GLY A 195 7.18 1.97 16.46
N TYR A 196 7.46 1.74 17.75
CA TYR A 196 6.46 1.53 18.80
C TYR A 196 5.93 2.81 19.45
N GLY A 197 6.23 3.98 18.91
CA GLY A 197 5.79 5.25 19.48
C GLY A 197 5.73 6.37 18.46
N THR A 198 5.38 7.55 18.94
CA THR A 198 5.27 8.77 18.14
C THR A 198 6.25 9.82 18.63
N GLN A 199 6.81 10.60 17.72
CA GLN A 199 7.75 11.69 18.01
C GLN A 199 7.35 12.95 17.25
N LYS A 200 7.63 14.12 17.83
CA LYS A 200 7.49 15.38 17.09
C LYS A 200 8.51 15.40 15.96
N ARG A 201 8.13 15.89 14.79
CA ARG A 201 9.00 15.98 13.60
C ARG A 201 10.34 16.62 13.94
N ARG A 202 10.30 17.68 14.74
CA ARG A 202 11.48 18.40 15.20
C ARG A 202 12.42 17.59 16.10
N GLU A 203 11.94 16.59 16.84
CA GLU A 203 12.77 15.76 17.72
C GLU A 203 13.47 14.62 16.96
N ILE A 204 13.01 14.29 15.74
CA ILE A 204 13.51 13.17 14.93
C ILE A 204 14.99 13.40 14.53
N THR A 205 15.87 12.49 14.94
CA THR A 205 17.31 12.51 14.65
C THR A 205 17.70 11.68 13.42
N SER A 206 16.73 10.99 12.83
CA SER A 206 16.90 9.95 11.81
C SER A 206 16.24 10.38 10.48
N SER A 207 16.44 9.64 9.39
CA SER A 207 15.89 10.02 8.06
C SER A 207 14.52 9.37 7.84
N VAL A 208 13.46 10.16 8.02
CA VAL A 208 12.06 9.73 7.90
C VAL A 208 11.31 10.65 6.95
N ALA A 209 10.66 10.07 5.94
CA ALA A 209 9.75 10.79 5.07
C ALA A 209 8.30 10.48 5.46
N LYS A 210 7.49 11.51 5.64
CA LYS A 210 6.04 11.38 5.87
C LYS A 210 5.31 11.82 4.63
N VAL A 211 4.37 11.00 4.17
CA VAL A 211 3.45 11.35 3.08
C VAL A 211 2.03 11.22 3.62
N ASP A 212 1.33 12.34 3.69
CA ASP A 212 -0.07 12.42 4.13
C ASP A 212 -1.04 12.39 2.95
N GLU A 213 -2.32 12.20 3.25
CA GLU A 213 -3.42 12.08 2.27
C GLU A 213 -3.43 13.20 1.21
N GLU A 214 -3.15 14.44 1.62
CA GLU A 214 -3.11 15.61 0.73
C GLU A 214 -1.99 15.52 -0.32
N SER A 215 -0.93 14.78 -0.02
CA SER A 215 0.24 14.60 -0.89
C SER A 215 0.15 13.32 -1.76
N PHE A 216 -0.88 12.50 -1.57
CA PHE A 216 -1.04 11.25 -2.33
C PHE A 216 -1.21 11.52 -3.82
N ASN A 217 -0.73 10.59 -4.63
CA ASN A 217 -1.09 10.51 -6.04
C ASN A 217 -2.59 10.19 -6.15
N GLN A 218 -3.41 11.24 -6.29
CA GLN A 218 -4.87 11.14 -6.43
C GLN A 218 -5.26 10.48 -7.75
N GLY A 219 -6.28 9.61 -7.74
CA GLY A 219 -6.78 8.89 -8.92
C GLY A 219 -7.14 7.45 -8.57
N GLY A 220 -7.61 6.66 -9.53
CA GLY A 220 -7.77 5.21 -9.32
C GLY A 220 -6.41 4.57 -9.06
N VAL A 221 -6.17 4.07 -7.84
CA VAL A 221 -4.95 3.33 -7.49
C VAL A 221 -5.24 1.83 -7.39
N ARG A 222 -4.35 1.01 -7.95
CA ARG A 222 -4.49 -0.46 -7.95
C ARG A 222 -3.75 -1.09 -6.77
N SER A 223 -2.73 -0.39 -6.24
CA SER A 223 -2.03 -0.74 -5.01
C SER A 223 -1.92 0.48 -4.09
N PRO A 224 -1.99 0.30 -2.76
CA PRO A 224 -1.68 1.37 -1.79
C PRO A 224 -0.35 2.09 -2.05
N LEU A 225 0.65 1.38 -2.55
CA LEU A 225 1.98 1.95 -2.79
C LEU A 225 2.02 2.94 -3.96
N ASP A 226 1.03 2.91 -4.85
CA ASP A 226 0.91 3.87 -5.95
C ASP A 226 0.70 5.30 -5.42
N LEU A 227 0.09 5.45 -4.23
CA LEU A 227 -0.20 6.73 -3.58
C LEU A 227 1.07 7.52 -3.27
N ILE A 228 2.18 6.83 -3.03
CA ILE A 228 3.47 7.44 -2.66
C ILE A 228 4.55 7.31 -3.75
N GLN A 229 4.19 6.79 -4.92
CA GLN A 229 5.14 6.60 -6.03
C GLN A 229 5.77 7.94 -6.41
N GLY A 230 7.11 7.99 -6.32
CA GLY A 230 7.90 9.20 -6.57
C GLY A 230 7.71 10.33 -5.56
N LYS A 231 7.02 10.12 -4.43
CA LYS A 231 6.89 11.13 -3.37
C LYS A 231 8.03 11.08 -2.35
N VAL A 232 8.81 10.00 -2.33
CA VAL A 232 9.89 9.77 -1.37
C VAL A 232 11.22 9.61 -2.10
N ALA A 233 12.20 10.46 -1.76
CA ALA A 233 13.55 10.35 -2.28
C ALA A 233 14.22 9.05 -1.80
N GLY A 234 14.89 8.34 -2.70
CA GLY A 234 15.55 7.06 -2.42
C GLY A 234 14.61 5.85 -2.41
N LEU A 235 13.31 6.01 -2.68
CA LEU A 235 12.37 4.90 -2.79
C LEU A 235 11.97 4.67 -4.25
N SER A 236 12.40 3.55 -4.84
CA SER A 236 11.92 3.10 -6.15
C SER A 236 10.68 2.24 -5.99
N ILE A 237 9.64 2.60 -6.75
CA ILE A 237 8.39 1.85 -6.90
C ILE A 237 8.14 1.74 -8.40
N THR A 238 8.17 0.52 -8.92
CA THR A 238 8.07 0.26 -10.36
C THR A 238 7.05 -0.84 -10.64
N ARG A 239 6.18 -0.62 -11.64
CA ARG A 239 5.22 -1.62 -12.11
C ARG A 239 5.68 -2.13 -13.47
N THR A 240 6.14 -3.38 -13.52
CA THR A 240 6.67 -3.99 -14.76
C THR A 240 5.57 -4.50 -15.69
N GLU A 241 4.44 -4.93 -15.12
CA GLU A 241 3.29 -5.50 -15.85
C GLU A 241 2.22 -4.44 -16.19
N GLY A 242 2.63 -3.17 -16.31
CA GLY A 242 1.74 -2.06 -16.63
C GLY A 242 0.52 -2.00 -15.71
N ASN A 243 -0.67 -2.02 -16.32
CA ASN A 243 -1.95 -1.91 -15.62
C ASN A 243 -2.69 -3.24 -15.43
N ASN A 244 -1.96 -4.36 -15.41
CA ASN A 244 -2.55 -5.63 -15.01
C ASN A 244 -3.15 -5.52 -13.58
N PRO A 245 -4.45 -5.79 -13.37
CA PRO A 245 -5.11 -5.76 -12.05
C PRO A 245 -4.53 -6.77 -11.05
N ASN A 246 -3.83 -7.79 -11.55
CA ASN A 246 -3.32 -8.91 -10.77
C ASN A 246 -1.81 -8.79 -10.47
N SER A 247 -1.14 -7.73 -10.91
CA SER A 247 0.28 -7.50 -10.67
C SER A 247 0.53 -6.49 -9.54
N GLY A 248 1.47 -6.78 -8.65
CA GLY A 248 1.99 -5.84 -7.64
C GLY A 248 3.05 -4.88 -8.20
N ALA A 249 3.53 -3.98 -7.33
CA ALA A 249 4.67 -3.11 -7.62
C ALA A 249 5.96 -3.69 -7.02
N SER A 250 7.06 -3.62 -7.77
CA SER A 250 8.41 -3.84 -7.26
C SER A 250 8.83 -2.65 -6.42
N ILE A 251 9.36 -2.89 -5.21
CA ILE A 251 9.81 -1.84 -4.29
C ILE A 251 11.26 -2.04 -3.87
N GLN A 252 12.04 -0.96 -3.86
CA GLN A 252 13.41 -0.99 -3.35
C GLN A 252 13.79 0.37 -2.79
N MET A 253 14.44 0.36 -1.63
CA MET A 253 14.88 1.56 -0.96
C MET A 253 16.40 1.67 -0.97
N ARG A 254 16.89 2.75 -1.57
CA ARG A 254 18.30 3.09 -1.72
C ARG A 254 19.10 1.90 -2.32
N GLY A 255 18.58 1.19 -3.32
CA GLY A 255 19.29 0.09 -3.98
C GLY A 255 19.41 -1.23 -3.21
N VAL A 256 20.10 -2.21 -3.80
CA VAL A 256 20.19 -3.61 -3.33
C VAL A 256 21.11 -3.76 -2.12
N THR A 257 20.70 -4.60 -1.16
CA THR A 257 21.39 -4.82 0.13
C THR A 257 21.83 -6.27 0.37
N SER A 258 21.36 -7.24 -0.43
CA SER A 258 21.59 -8.68 -0.25
C SER A 258 21.59 -9.39 -1.61
N LEU A 259 22.25 -10.56 -1.71
CA LEU A 259 22.24 -11.41 -2.90
C LEU A 259 21.02 -12.35 -2.93
N THR A 260 20.66 -12.92 -1.78
CA THR A 260 19.62 -13.96 -1.66
C THR A 260 18.58 -13.69 -0.57
N GLY A 261 18.85 -12.75 0.33
CA GLY A 261 17.93 -12.35 1.39
C GLY A 261 16.76 -11.52 0.86
N ASN A 262 15.88 -11.10 1.77
CA ASN A 262 14.77 -10.21 1.40
C ASN A 262 15.35 -8.88 0.89
N LEU A 263 14.82 -8.37 -0.23
CA LEU A 263 15.22 -7.10 -0.86
C LEU A 263 14.18 -5.99 -0.69
N ASN A 264 12.96 -6.34 -0.28
CA ASN A 264 11.88 -5.39 -0.12
C ASN A 264 11.94 -4.75 1.28
N PRO A 265 11.59 -3.45 1.42
CA PRO A 265 11.31 -2.83 2.71
C PRO A 265 10.24 -3.59 3.50
N LEU A 266 10.31 -3.52 4.84
CA LEU A 266 9.26 -4.06 5.69
C LEU A 266 8.02 -3.17 5.61
N ILE A 267 6.88 -3.74 5.24
CA ILE A 267 5.59 -3.07 5.37
C ILE A 267 5.04 -3.32 6.78
N VAL A 268 4.67 -2.26 7.49
CA VAL A 268 4.04 -2.30 8.81
C VAL A 268 2.69 -1.60 8.71
N ILE A 269 1.58 -2.31 8.94
CA ILE A 269 0.23 -1.75 8.87
C ILE A 269 -0.34 -1.67 10.28
N ASP A 270 -0.60 -0.46 10.78
CA ASP A 270 -1.13 -0.23 12.14
C ASP A 270 -0.33 -0.94 13.26
N GLY A 271 0.96 -1.15 13.05
CA GLY A 271 1.87 -1.86 13.97
C GLY A 271 2.08 -3.34 13.65
N ILE A 272 1.30 -3.95 12.75
CA ILE A 272 1.49 -5.35 12.31
C ILE A 272 2.67 -5.42 11.33
N PRO A 273 3.80 -6.08 11.69
CA PRO A 273 4.92 -6.28 10.79
C PRO A 273 4.60 -7.32 9.72
N GLY A 274 4.94 -7.04 8.46
CA GLY A 274 4.63 -7.93 7.33
C GLY A 274 3.15 -7.88 6.94
N GLY A 275 2.47 -6.75 7.20
CA GLY A 275 1.08 -6.57 6.84
C GLY A 275 0.83 -6.72 5.33
N ASN A 276 -0.30 -7.33 4.96
CA ASN A 276 -0.66 -7.55 3.56
C ASN A 276 -1.38 -6.30 2.98
N LEU A 277 -0.83 -5.75 1.90
CA LEU A 277 -1.36 -4.56 1.22
C LEU A 277 -2.76 -4.78 0.60
N ASP A 278 -3.18 -6.03 0.35
CA ASP A 278 -4.54 -6.35 -0.13
C ASP A 278 -5.65 -5.94 0.86
N LEU A 279 -5.30 -5.70 2.13
CA LEU A 279 -6.21 -5.27 3.19
C LEU A 279 -6.37 -3.75 3.29
N LEU A 280 -5.72 -3.00 2.39
CA LEU A 280 -5.69 -1.54 2.40
C LEU A 280 -6.34 -0.97 1.15
N GLN A 281 -7.24 -0.03 1.35
CA GLN A 281 -7.81 0.80 0.29
C GLN A 281 -7.35 2.24 0.46
N GLN A 282 -7.31 3.01 -0.63
CA GLN A 282 -6.84 4.40 -0.60
C GLN A 282 -7.58 5.25 0.44
N ASP A 283 -8.90 5.07 0.56
CA ASP A 283 -9.76 5.88 1.43
C ASP A 283 -9.60 5.53 2.92
N ASP A 284 -8.95 4.40 3.23
CA ASP A 284 -8.69 3.93 4.58
C ASP A 284 -7.30 4.37 5.10
N ILE A 285 -6.41 4.84 4.23
CA ILE A 285 -5.04 5.21 4.62
C ILE A 285 -5.01 6.67 5.07
N ALA A 286 -4.39 6.93 6.22
CA ALA A 286 -4.18 8.28 6.74
C ALA A 286 -2.82 8.83 6.31
N SER A 287 -1.76 8.02 6.46
CA SER A 287 -0.40 8.44 6.17
C SER A 287 0.51 7.25 5.89
N PHE A 288 1.62 7.55 5.22
CA PHE A 288 2.79 6.68 5.11
C PHE A 288 3.98 7.33 5.82
N GLU A 289 4.68 6.58 6.64
CA GLU A 289 5.98 6.97 7.18
C GLU A 289 7.05 6.02 6.66
N VAL A 290 8.05 6.56 5.95
CA VAL A 290 9.13 5.81 5.33
C VAL A 290 10.43 6.04 6.10
N LEU A 291 10.85 5.01 6.84
CA LEU A 291 12.11 4.94 7.58
C LEU A 291 13.22 4.48 6.63
N LYS A 292 13.99 5.43 6.09
CA LYS A 292 15.08 5.17 5.11
C LYS A 292 16.39 4.73 5.78
N ASP A 293 16.55 5.29 6.94
CA ASP A 293 17.53 5.08 7.99
C ASP A 293 17.84 3.72 8.60
N GLY A 294 19.10 3.28 8.62
CA GLY A 294 19.53 2.22 9.56
C GLY A 294 19.30 2.60 11.04
N SER A 295 19.44 3.88 11.40
CA SER A 295 19.28 4.34 12.78
C SER A 295 17.83 4.31 13.26
N ALA A 296 16.87 4.58 12.37
CA ALA A 296 15.44 4.48 12.66
C ALA A 296 14.90 3.05 12.53
N ALA A 297 15.33 2.30 11.51
CA ALA A 297 14.85 0.96 11.23
C ALA A 297 15.35 -0.10 12.22
N ALA A 298 16.44 0.17 12.95
CA ALA A 298 17.03 -0.75 13.93
C ALA A 298 16.05 -1.21 15.03
N ILE A 299 15.01 -0.42 15.34
CA ILE A 299 13.96 -0.83 16.28
C ILE A 299 13.19 -2.08 15.80
N TYR A 300 13.07 -2.27 14.48
CA TYR A 300 12.49 -3.43 13.82
C TYR A 300 13.51 -4.55 13.55
N GLY A 301 14.79 -4.30 13.85
CA GLY A 301 15.88 -5.26 13.75
C GLY A 301 16.07 -5.79 12.34
N THR A 302 16.09 -7.11 12.23
CA THR A 302 16.42 -7.83 10.99
C THR A 302 15.36 -7.76 9.91
N ARG A 303 14.15 -7.34 10.27
CA ARG A 303 13.07 -7.09 9.33
C ARG A 303 13.23 -5.73 8.65
N GLY A 304 13.83 -4.76 9.35
CA GLY A 304 14.03 -3.39 8.85
C GLY A 304 15.28 -3.18 7.99
N ASN A 305 15.96 -4.26 7.53
CA ASN A 305 17.22 -4.16 6.81
C ASN A 305 17.15 -3.26 5.57
N ASN A 306 16.03 -3.33 4.85
CA ASN A 306 15.82 -2.62 3.59
C ASN A 306 15.00 -1.35 3.79
N GLY A 307 14.94 -0.84 5.02
CA GLY A 307 14.02 0.21 5.42
C GLY A 307 12.65 -0.33 5.81
N VAL A 308 11.80 0.57 6.29
CA VAL A 308 10.45 0.24 6.77
C VAL A 308 9.46 1.28 6.25
N ILE A 309 8.32 0.81 5.75
CA ILE A 309 7.18 1.65 5.35
C ILE A 309 6.07 1.35 6.36
N LEU A 310 5.82 2.30 7.25
CA LEU A 310 4.66 2.29 8.12
C LEU A 310 3.47 2.85 7.35
N ILE A 311 2.33 2.19 7.48
CA ILE A 311 1.06 2.64 6.95
C ILE A 311 0.11 2.77 8.14
N THR A 312 -0.31 4.01 8.39
CA THR A 312 -1.28 4.32 9.43
C THR A 312 -2.65 4.44 8.78
N THR A 313 -3.65 3.74 9.30
CA THR A 313 -5.02 3.86 8.79
C THR A 313 -5.85 4.86 9.54
N LYS A 314 -6.89 5.37 8.88
CA LYS A 314 -7.83 6.32 9.46
C LYS A 314 -8.53 5.66 10.65
N LYS A 315 -8.56 6.39 11.77
CA LYS A 315 -9.20 5.97 13.02
C LYS A 315 -10.48 6.76 13.27
N GLY A 316 -11.35 6.23 14.13
CA GLY A 316 -12.52 6.95 14.63
C GLY A 316 -12.11 8.24 15.34
N LYS A 317 -12.90 9.31 15.16
CA LYS A 317 -12.78 10.55 15.93
C LYS A 317 -14.02 10.71 16.80
N ALA A 318 -13.86 11.35 17.96
CA ALA A 318 -14.99 11.74 18.78
C ALA A 318 -15.83 12.79 18.04
N GLY A 319 -17.15 12.71 18.17
CA GLY A 319 -18.09 13.61 17.53
C GLY A 319 -19.31 12.89 16.95
N GLU A 320 -20.11 13.66 16.22
CA GLU A 320 -21.27 13.13 15.51
C GLU A 320 -20.89 12.04 14.52
N ALA A 321 -21.86 11.15 14.24
CA ALA A 321 -21.69 10.16 13.19
C ALA A 321 -21.45 10.86 11.85
N ARG A 322 -20.39 10.44 11.17
CA ARG A 322 -20.00 10.88 9.83
C ARG A 322 -20.03 9.70 8.89
N PHE A 323 -20.63 9.89 7.73
CA PHE A 323 -20.65 8.89 6.66
C PHE A 323 -19.93 9.44 5.44
N ASP A 324 -19.00 8.67 4.89
CA ASP A 324 -18.24 9.02 3.71
C ASP A 324 -18.51 7.97 2.63
N TYR A 325 -18.76 8.44 1.41
CA TYR A 325 -18.87 7.61 0.21
C TYR A 325 -17.90 8.11 -0.85
N SER A 326 -16.95 7.26 -1.22
CA SER A 326 -15.98 7.50 -2.30
C SER A 326 -16.25 6.53 -3.44
N THR A 327 -16.25 7.01 -4.67
CA THR A 327 -16.39 6.16 -5.85
C THR A 327 -15.63 6.71 -7.04
N TYR A 328 -15.19 5.82 -7.93
CA TYR A 328 -14.70 6.20 -9.23
C TYR A 328 -14.98 5.14 -10.29
N PHE A 329 -15.01 5.59 -11.53
CA PHE A 329 -14.98 4.76 -12.72
C PHE A 329 -13.68 5.02 -13.47
N GLN A 330 -13.07 3.97 -13.99
CA GLN A 330 -11.80 4.04 -14.71
C GLN A 330 -11.86 3.27 -16.01
N ARG A 331 -11.25 3.83 -17.07
CA ARG A 331 -11.04 3.15 -18.34
C ARG A 331 -9.57 3.23 -18.76
N ASP A 332 -9.03 2.12 -19.23
CA ASP A 332 -7.65 2.02 -19.71
C ASP A 332 -7.60 2.05 -21.24
N VAL A 333 -6.62 2.74 -21.82
CA VAL A 333 -6.37 2.87 -23.26
C VAL A 333 -4.90 2.59 -23.54
N VAL A 334 -4.59 1.79 -24.56
CA VAL A 334 -3.20 1.51 -24.95
C VAL A 334 -2.44 2.80 -25.26
N ASP A 335 -1.31 2.99 -24.61
CA ASP A 335 -0.43 4.16 -24.78
C ASP A 335 0.37 4.06 -26.09
N ARG A 336 1.09 2.94 -26.26
CA ARG A 336 1.91 2.66 -27.43
C ARG A 336 1.84 1.17 -27.82
N LYS A 337 1.82 0.90 -29.12
CA LYS A 337 1.93 -0.45 -29.71
C LYS A 337 3.35 -0.64 -30.31
N PRO A 338 3.89 -1.87 -30.34
CA PRO A 338 5.14 -2.12 -31.06
C PRO A 338 4.96 -1.88 -32.56
N ASP A 339 5.99 -1.37 -33.23
CA ASP A 339 5.95 -1.09 -34.67
C ASP A 339 6.36 -2.34 -35.48
N PHE A 340 5.41 -3.24 -35.69
CA PHE A 340 5.57 -4.46 -36.49
C PHE A 340 4.97 -4.35 -37.89
N LEU A 341 5.37 -5.23 -38.80
CA LEU A 341 4.89 -5.20 -40.18
C LEU A 341 3.38 -5.49 -40.22
N THR A 342 2.66 -4.67 -40.96
CA THR A 342 1.27 -4.92 -41.35
C THR A 342 1.20 -6.04 -42.38
N ALA A 343 0.01 -6.62 -42.60
CA ALA A 343 -0.20 -7.62 -43.64
C ALA A 343 0.20 -7.14 -45.05
N ALA A 344 -0.01 -5.86 -45.35
CA ALA A 344 0.39 -5.26 -46.62
C ALA A 344 1.92 -5.16 -46.76
N GLU A 345 2.63 -4.73 -45.71
CA GLU A 345 4.09 -4.69 -45.70
C GLU A 345 4.70 -6.09 -45.76
N TYR A 346 4.11 -7.06 -45.06
CA TYR A 346 4.51 -8.46 -45.14
C TYR A 346 4.37 -9.03 -46.56
N ARG A 347 3.26 -8.74 -47.26
CA ARG A 347 3.09 -9.10 -48.68
C ARG A 347 4.09 -8.41 -49.60
N ASN A 348 4.49 -7.18 -49.30
CA ASN A 348 5.54 -6.51 -50.07
C ASN A 348 6.87 -7.31 -49.97
N LEU A 349 7.21 -7.86 -48.81
CA LEU A 349 8.38 -8.74 -48.67
C LEU A 349 8.27 -10.02 -49.50
N ILE A 350 7.05 -10.55 -49.71
CA ILE A 350 6.80 -11.64 -50.66
C ILE A 350 7.11 -11.19 -52.09
N THR A 351 6.61 -10.02 -52.51
CA THR A 351 6.87 -9.50 -53.86
C THR A 351 8.34 -9.18 -54.12
N GLN A 352 9.11 -8.86 -53.07
CA GLN A 352 10.56 -8.65 -53.13
C GLN A 352 11.37 -9.94 -53.13
N GLY A 353 10.72 -11.11 -52.97
CA GLY A 353 11.37 -12.42 -52.94
C GLY A 353 12.07 -12.75 -51.62
N LEU A 354 11.84 -11.96 -50.55
CA LEU A 354 12.38 -12.22 -49.21
C LEU A 354 11.58 -13.29 -48.45
N ILE A 355 10.31 -13.46 -48.83
CA ILE A 355 9.38 -14.45 -48.28
C ILE A 355 8.77 -15.23 -49.45
N SER A 356 8.59 -16.55 -49.31
CA SER A 356 7.92 -17.38 -50.32
C SER A 356 6.42 -17.05 -50.45
N GLU A 357 5.88 -17.06 -51.67
CA GLU A 357 4.46 -16.78 -51.99
C GLU A 357 3.48 -17.61 -51.15
N GLY A 358 3.82 -18.84 -50.78
CA GLY A 358 2.97 -19.71 -49.96
C GLY A 358 2.72 -19.23 -48.52
N ASN A 359 3.38 -18.16 -48.08
CA ASN A 359 3.16 -17.57 -46.76
C ASN A 359 2.07 -16.48 -46.73
N ASP A 360 1.51 -16.04 -47.86
CA ASP A 360 0.29 -15.22 -47.83
C ASP A 360 -0.92 -16.12 -47.59
N LEU A 361 -1.50 -16.03 -46.40
CA LEU A 361 -2.67 -16.82 -45.99
C LEU A 361 -3.99 -16.07 -46.24
N GLY A 362 -3.96 -14.94 -46.94
CA GLY A 362 -5.13 -14.26 -47.50
C GLY A 362 -5.90 -13.34 -46.54
N ALA A 363 -5.57 -13.28 -45.24
CA ALA A 363 -6.21 -12.39 -44.27
C ALA A 363 -5.39 -11.10 -44.03
N SER A 364 -5.90 -10.17 -43.22
CA SER A 364 -5.15 -8.99 -42.77
C SER A 364 -5.48 -8.73 -41.30
N THR A 365 -4.84 -9.53 -40.45
CA THR A 365 -5.15 -9.65 -39.03
C THR A 365 -4.20 -8.79 -38.19
N ASP A 366 -4.73 -7.88 -37.39
CA ASP A 366 -3.99 -7.25 -36.28
C ASP A 366 -4.26 -8.05 -35.00
N LEU A 367 -3.44 -9.08 -34.76
CA LEU A 367 -3.62 -9.95 -33.61
C LEU A 367 -3.44 -9.18 -32.29
N TYR A 368 -2.57 -8.17 -32.25
CA TYR A 368 -2.40 -7.35 -31.05
C TYR A 368 -3.73 -6.68 -30.67
N ASP A 369 -4.41 -6.05 -31.63
CA ASP A 369 -5.70 -5.39 -31.39
C ASP A 369 -6.81 -6.36 -30.96
N GLU A 370 -6.79 -7.58 -31.51
CA GLU A 370 -7.74 -8.64 -31.14
C GLU A 370 -7.55 -9.14 -29.70
N LEU A 371 -6.39 -8.96 -29.09
CA LEU A 371 -6.12 -9.35 -27.69
C LEU A 371 -6.60 -8.30 -26.68
N LEU A 372 -6.92 -7.08 -27.15
CA LEU A 372 -7.36 -5.99 -26.29
C LEU A 372 -8.80 -6.17 -25.82
N ASN A 373 -9.03 -5.92 -24.53
CA ASN A 373 -10.34 -5.77 -23.94
C ASN A 373 -10.84 -4.33 -24.18
N LYS A 374 -11.71 -4.17 -25.18
CA LYS A 374 -12.29 -2.86 -25.55
C LYS A 374 -13.41 -2.39 -24.60
N GLU A 375 -13.88 -3.28 -23.72
CA GLU A 375 -14.97 -3.10 -22.76
C GLU A 375 -14.50 -2.93 -21.29
N ASN A 376 -13.20 -2.64 -21.10
CA ASN A 376 -12.47 -2.60 -19.83
C ASN A 376 -12.86 -1.46 -18.84
N LEU A 377 -14.13 -1.36 -18.47
CA LEU A 377 -14.58 -0.39 -17.46
C LEU A 377 -14.40 -0.94 -16.04
N SER A 378 -13.51 -0.30 -15.28
CA SER A 378 -13.33 -0.58 -13.86
C SER A 378 -14.20 0.32 -12.99
N GLN A 379 -14.63 -0.19 -11.83
CA GLN A 379 -15.45 0.56 -10.87
C GLN A 379 -15.01 0.29 -9.43
N TYR A 380 -15.07 1.33 -8.61
CA TYR A 380 -14.73 1.28 -7.20
C TYR A 380 -15.78 2.03 -6.38
N HIS A 381 -16.14 1.44 -5.24
CA HIS A 381 -17.02 2.03 -4.24
C HIS A 381 -16.47 1.75 -2.86
N ASN A 382 -16.42 2.79 -2.01
CA ASN A 382 -16.08 2.66 -0.60
C ASN A 382 -17.06 3.46 0.24
N PHE A 383 -17.63 2.81 1.23
CA PHE A 383 -18.49 3.43 2.23
C PHE A 383 -17.82 3.33 3.59
N ALA A 384 -17.73 4.43 4.30
CA ALA A 384 -17.20 4.47 5.66
C ALA A 384 -18.17 5.18 6.61
N ALA A 385 -18.30 4.64 7.82
CA ALA A 385 -18.99 5.25 8.93
C ALA A 385 -18.01 5.45 10.08
N SER A 386 -18.03 6.63 10.71
CA SER A 386 -17.21 6.92 11.89
C SER A 386 -17.98 7.76 12.90
N GLY A 387 -17.57 7.69 14.16
CA GLY A 387 -18.15 8.51 15.22
C GLY A 387 -17.85 7.97 16.61
N GLY A 388 -18.47 8.58 17.61
CA GLY A 388 -18.40 8.13 19.00
C GLY A 388 -18.10 9.27 19.98
N THR A 389 -17.76 8.89 21.21
CA THR A 389 -17.40 9.79 22.30
C THR A 389 -15.89 9.93 22.44
N ALA A 390 -15.44 10.83 23.33
CA ALA A 390 -14.02 10.94 23.68
C ALA A 390 -13.43 9.63 24.24
N ASN A 391 -14.25 8.80 24.91
CA ASN A 391 -13.81 7.55 25.53
C ASN A 391 -14.08 6.31 24.68
N SER A 392 -14.87 6.41 23.61
CA SER A 392 -15.23 5.27 22.78
C SER A 392 -15.55 5.75 21.38
N ASN A 393 -14.70 5.43 20.41
CA ASN A 393 -14.88 5.83 19.02
C ASN A 393 -14.59 4.68 18.07
N TYR A 394 -15.19 4.75 16.89
CA TYR A 394 -15.09 3.71 15.88
C TYR A 394 -14.96 4.30 14.48
N ARG A 395 -14.41 3.47 13.58
CA ARG A 395 -14.52 3.65 12.13
C ARG A 395 -14.73 2.29 11.49
N ALA A 396 -15.76 2.15 10.67
CA ALA A 396 -16.01 0.96 9.88
C ALA A 396 -16.07 1.35 8.40
N SER A 397 -15.38 0.62 7.53
CA SER A 397 -15.45 0.78 6.08
C SER A 397 -15.79 -0.54 5.38
N PHE A 398 -16.49 -0.43 4.26
CA PHE A 398 -16.76 -1.51 3.32
C PHE A 398 -16.46 -1.01 1.91
N TYR A 399 -15.77 -1.83 1.13
CA TYR A 399 -15.47 -1.50 -0.26
C TYR A 399 -15.82 -2.64 -1.21
N PHE A 400 -16.05 -2.24 -2.46
CA PHE A 400 -16.18 -3.10 -3.63
C PHE A 400 -15.33 -2.51 -4.76
N ASN A 401 -14.55 -3.34 -5.42
CA ASN A 401 -13.69 -2.95 -6.53
C ASN A 401 -13.75 -4.03 -7.62
N ASP A 402 -14.15 -3.65 -8.82
CA ASP A 402 -14.18 -4.50 -10.02
C ASP A 402 -13.17 -3.91 -11.01
N ALA A 403 -11.96 -4.47 -11.04
CA ALA A 403 -10.84 -3.95 -11.81
C ALA A 403 -10.63 -4.80 -13.07
N GLU A 404 -10.87 -4.18 -14.22
CA GLU A 404 -10.67 -4.79 -15.55
C GLU A 404 -9.26 -4.46 -16.08
N GLY A 405 -8.66 -5.43 -16.76
CA GLY A 405 -7.41 -5.27 -17.51
C GLY A 405 -7.65 -4.87 -18.97
N ILE A 406 -6.64 -4.29 -19.61
CA ILE A 406 -6.64 -4.06 -21.06
C ILE A 406 -6.45 -5.35 -21.87
N ALA A 407 -5.95 -6.43 -21.27
CA ALA A 407 -5.96 -7.74 -21.90
C ALA A 407 -7.30 -8.45 -21.69
N LYS A 408 -7.78 -9.18 -22.69
CA LYS A 408 -8.92 -10.11 -22.54
C LYS A 408 -8.60 -11.18 -21.49
N GLU A 409 -9.60 -11.65 -20.75
CA GLU A 409 -9.45 -12.65 -19.68
C GLU A 409 -8.46 -12.24 -18.57
N ASN A 410 -8.44 -10.95 -18.22
CA ASN A 410 -7.58 -10.42 -17.17
C ASN A 410 -8.35 -9.40 -16.31
N SER A 411 -8.79 -9.82 -15.13
CA SER A 411 -9.59 -8.99 -14.22
C SER A 411 -9.36 -9.36 -12.77
N ARG A 412 -9.75 -8.47 -11.84
CA ARG A 412 -9.73 -8.70 -10.40
C ARG A 412 -10.94 -8.05 -9.74
N LYS A 413 -11.81 -8.88 -9.18
CA LYS A 413 -12.98 -8.45 -8.43
C LYS A 413 -12.76 -8.70 -6.95
N GLN A 414 -12.96 -7.68 -6.13
CA GLN A 414 -12.70 -7.76 -4.70
C GLN A 414 -13.68 -6.95 -3.87
N TYR A 415 -13.91 -7.41 -2.66
CA TYR A 415 -14.67 -6.69 -1.66
C TYR A 415 -14.09 -6.99 -0.28
N GLY A 416 -14.27 -6.06 0.63
CA GLY A 416 -13.72 -6.20 1.97
C GLY A 416 -14.31 -5.21 2.94
N ALA A 417 -13.96 -5.42 4.21
CA ALA A 417 -14.38 -4.56 5.28
C ALA A 417 -13.23 -4.34 6.26
N ARG A 418 -13.21 -3.17 6.89
CA ARG A 418 -12.29 -2.81 7.97
C ARG A 418 -13.07 -2.19 9.11
N ILE A 419 -12.73 -2.55 10.35
CA ILE A 419 -13.30 -1.99 11.56
C ILE A 419 -12.16 -1.61 12.49
N ASN A 420 -12.10 -0.34 12.87
CA ASN A 420 -11.27 0.18 13.96
C ASN A 420 -12.19 0.55 15.13
N PHE A 421 -11.79 0.16 16.34
CA PHE A 421 -12.46 0.52 17.57
C PHE A 421 -11.42 0.94 18.62
N ASN A 422 -11.64 2.10 19.23
CA ASN A 422 -10.81 2.60 20.32
C ASN A 422 -11.67 2.83 21.56
N GLN A 423 -11.20 2.34 22.70
CA GLN A 423 -11.86 2.50 23.99
C GLN A 423 -10.85 3.00 25.02
N THR A 424 -11.23 4.08 25.72
CA THR A 424 -10.53 4.59 26.88
C THR A 424 -11.36 4.29 28.12
N GLY A 425 -10.72 3.82 29.19
CA GLY A 425 -11.33 3.45 30.45
C GLY A 425 -10.41 3.75 31.63
N LEU A 426 -10.86 3.40 32.85
CA LEU A 426 -10.11 3.64 34.09
C LEU A 426 -9.62 5.09 34.24
N ASN A 427 -10.52 6.06 34.02
CA ASN A 427 -10.22 7.50 34.08
C ASN A 427 -9.05 7.92 33.18
N GLY A 428 -9.00 7.41 31.94
CA GLY A 428 -7.96 7.76 30.97
C GLY A 428 -6.76 6.82 30.97
N ARG A 429 -6.59 5.99 32.01
CA ARG A 429 -5.39 5.16 32.20
C ARG A 429 -5.34 3.92 31.32
N LEU A 430 -6.48 3.36 30.94
CA LEU A 430 -6.54 2.19 30.07
C LEU A 430 -6.99 2.61 28.68
N GLN A 431 -6.21 2.27 27.67
CA GLN A 431 -6.53 2.46 26.26
C GLN A 431 -6.50 1.11 25.55
N MET A 432 -7.59 0.75 24.91
CA MET A 432 -7.70 -0.40 24.02
C MET A 432 -7.87 0.11 22.59
N GLN A 433 -7.07 -0.42 21.68
CA GLN A 433 -7.22 -0.22 20.24
C GLN A 433 -7.39 -1.59 19.61
N SER A 434 -8.35 -1.76 18.72
CA SER A 434 -8.53 -2.98 17.95
C SER A 434 -8.81 -2.66 16.50
N ASN A 435 -8.17 -3.42 15.60
CA ASN A 435 -8.44 -3.35 14.18
C ASN A 435 -8.74 -4.75 13.63
N LEU A 436 -9.74 -4.84 12.77
CA LEU A 436 -10.08 -6.03 12.00
C LEU A 436 -10.18 -5.63 10.53
N ALA A 437 -9.61 -6.42 9.63
CA ALA A 437 -9.76 -6.22 8.19
C ALA A 437 -9.85 -7.56 7.45
N THR A 438 -10.66 -7.60 6.40
CA THR A 438 -10.72 -8.75 5.50
C THR A 438 -10.90 -8.32 4.05
N ASN A 439 -10.28 -9.06 3.13
CA ASN A 439 -10.42 -8.94 1.69
C ASN A 439 -10.78 -10.32 1.13
N PHE A 440 -11.79 -10.35 0.26
CA PHE A 440 -12.08 -11.48 -0.61
C PHE A 440 -11.86 -11.02 -2.04
N ASN A 441 -11.05 -11.75 -2.79
CA ASN A 441 -10.81 -11.44 -4.19
C ASN A 441 -10.93 -12.67 -5.09
N LYS A 442 -11.48 -12.44 -6.28
CA LYS A 442 -11.53 -13.38 -7.39
C LYS A 442 -10.82 -12.73 -8.58
N ALA A 443 -9.78 -13.39 -9.07
CA ALA A 443 -8.94 -12.90 -10.16
C ALA A 443 -8.97 -13.86 -11.36
N ASN A 444 -9.05 -13.31 -12.56
CA ASN A 444 -8.75 -14.02 -13.81
C ASN A 444 -7.31 -13.72 -14.21
N LEU A 445 -6.48 -14.75 -14.17
CA LEU A 445 -5.03 -14.70 -14.39
C LEU A 445 -4.62 -15.18 -15.78
N LEU A 446 -5.61 -15.41 -16.67
CA LEU A 446 -5.37 -16.08 -17.93
C LEU A 446 -4.75 -15.16 -18.98
N GLY A 447 -5.28 -13.96 -19.12
CA GLY A 447 -4.91 -13.00 -20.17
C GLY A 447 -3.67 -12.18 -19.89
N GLY A 448 -2.93 -11.86 -20.94
CA GLY A 448 -1.75 -11.00 -20.87
C GLY A 448 -0.50 -11.68 -20.29
N GLY A 449 -0.60 -12.94 -19.89
CA GLY A 449 0.52 -13.79 -19.50
C GLY A 449 0.96 -14.73 -20.63
N GLY A 450 2.09 -15.42 -20.45
CA GLY A 450 2.51 -16.53 -21.36
C GLY A 450 2.99 -16.11 -22.75
N GLY A 451 3.24 -14.82 -22.98
CA GLY A 451 3.70 -14.31 -24.28
C GLY A 451 2.57 -14.05 -25.28
N ASP A 452 1.32 -13.86 -24.83
CA ASP A 452 0.19 -13.58 -25.75
C ASP A 452 0.49 -12.39 -26.68
N TYR A 453 0.97 -11.26 -26.13
CA TYR A 453 1.32 -10.08 -26.92
C TYR A 453 2.60 -10.23 -27.74
N GLU A 454 3.47 -11.17 -27.35
CA GLU A 454 4.61 -11.60 -28.16
C GLU A 454 4.12 -12.23 -29.48
N GLN A 455 3.04 -13.01 -29.44
CA GLN A 455 2.39 -13.56 -30.63
C GLN A 455 1.81 -12.46 -31.53
N GLY A 456 1.33 -11.37 -30.93
CA GLY A 456 0.88 -10.18 -31.67
C GLY A 456 1.96 -9.57 -32.57
N ILE A 457 3.24 -9.71 -32.21
CA ILE A 457 4.38 -9.25 -33.02
C ILE A 457 4.78 -10.30 -34.04
N GLN A 458 4.99 -11.56 -33.62
CA GLN A 458 5.70 -12.56 -34.44
C GLN A 458 4.80 -13.43 -35.34
N ARG A 459 3.50 -13.50 -35.07
CA ARG A 459 2.61 -14.34 -35.89
C ARG A 459 2.36 -13.68 -37.24
N ASN A 460 2.32 -14.49 -38.30
CA ASN A 460 2.09 -14.02 -39.66
C ASN A 460 0.80 -13.17 -39.74
N PRO A 461 0.87 -11.88 -40.13
CA PRO A 461 -0.27 -10.96 -40.14
C PRO A 461 -1.26 -11.26 -41.28
N THR A 462 -0.89 -12.11 -42.23
CA THR A 462 -1.78 -12.61 -43.27
C THR A 462 -2.56 -13.86 -42.84
N ALA A 463 -2.24 -14.45 -41.67
CA ALA A 463 -2.94 -15.60 -41.13
C ALA A 463 -4.33 -15.21 -40.60
N PRO A 464 -5.41 -15.91 -41.00
CA PRO A 464 -6.70 -15.73 -40.35
C PRO A 464 -6.68 -16.23 -38.90
N ILE A 465 -7.56 -15.70 -38.04
CA ILE A 465 -7.72 -16.19 -36.66
C ILE A 465 -8.42 -17.55 -36.62
N ARG A 466 -9.40 -17.75 -37.52
CA ARG A 466 -10.23 -18.95 -37.61
C ARG A 466 -10.28 -19.49 -39.03
N ASN A 467 -10.45 -20.80 -39.15
CA ASN A 467 -10.81 -21.46 -40.40
C ASN A 467 -12.27 -21.20 -40.75
N ALA A 468 -12.68 -21.56 -41.98
CA ALA A 468 -14.06 -21.39 -42.45
C ALA A 468 -15.10 -22.18 -41.63
N ASP A 469 -14.68 -23.27 -40.97
CA ASP A 469 -15.52 -24.08 -40.07
C ASP A 469 -15.63 -23.51 -38.64
N GLY A 470 -14.96 -22.39 -38.35
CA GLY A 470 -14.95 -21.74 -37.04
C GLY A 470 -13.86 -22.22 -36.08
N SER A 471 -13.13 -23.29 -36.39
CA SER A 471 -11.97 -23.74 -35.61
C SER A 471 -10.85 -22.69 -35.65
N PHE A 472 -9.99 -22.66 -34.63
CA PHE A 472 -8.85 -21.73 -34.62
C PHE A 472 -7.76 -22.19 -35.60
N VAL A 473 -7.17 -21.22 -36.30
CA VAL A 473 -5.95 -21.45 -37.07
C VAL A 473 -4.80 -21.49 -36.09
N GLU A 474 -4.08 -22.60 -36.08
CA GLU A 474 -2.93 -22.85 -35.20
C GLU A 474 -1.67 -23.11 -36.02
N THR A 475 -0.51 -22.90 -35.41
CA THR A 475 0.80 -23.13 -36.02
C THR A 475 1.58 -24.15 -35.20
N GLU A 476 2.21 -25.13 -35.83
CA GLU A 476 2.99 -26.17 -35.12
C GLU A 476 4.45 -25.75 -34.84
N ALA A 477 4.81 -24.48 -35.08
CA ALA A 477 6.15 -23.97 -34.84
C ALA A 477 6.43 -23.71 -33.35
N PHE A 478 7.70 -23.84 -32.93
CA PHE A 478 8.11 -23.58 -31.56
C PHE A 478 7.78 -22.13 -31.17
N ASN A 479 7.08 -21.95 -30.05
CA ASN A 479 6.69 -20.64 -29.51
C ASN A 479 5.88 -19.76 -30.49
N ASN A 480 5.08 -20.38 -31.37
CA ASN A 480 4.15 -19.70 -32.27
C ASN A 480 2.76 -20.35 -32.16
N TYR A 481 1.77 -19.63 -31.63
CA TYR A 481 0.42 -20.15 -31.37
C TYR A 481 -0.63 -19.06 -31.48
N ASN A 482 -1.91 -19.43 -31.55
CA ASN A 482 -3.02 -18.49 -31.52
C ASN A 482 -3.49 -18.20 -30.09
N PRO A 483 -3.21 -17.02 -29.50
CA PRO A 483 -3.57 -16.78 -28.10
C PRO A 483 -5.08 -16.72 -27.87
N LEU A 484 -5.90 -16.40 -28.89
CA LEU A 484 -7.36 -16.37 -28.75
C LEU A 484 -7.93 -17.78 -28.56
N SER A 485 -7.31 -18.80 -29.16
CA SER A 485 -7.64 -20.21 -28.90
C SER A 485 -7.39 -20.57 -27.45
N ARG A 486 -6.22 -20.20 -26.95
CA ARG A 486 -5.82 -20.37 -25.56
C ARG A 486 -6.75 -19.64 -24.59
N LEU A 487 -7.17 -18.42 -24.91
CA LEU A 487 -8.07 -17.62 -24.06
C LEU A 487 -9.47 -18.21 -24.01
N GLN A 488 -9.96 -18.77 -25.12
CA GLN A 488 -11.29 -19.39 -25.19
C GLN A 488 -11.33 -20.78 -24.52
N ASN A 489 -10.24 -21.56 -24.62
CA ASN A 489 -10.25 -22.99 -24.28
C ASN A 489 -9.56 -23.31 -22.94
N ARG A 490 -9.13 -22.30 -22.18
CA ARG A 490 -8.50 -22.46 -20.87
C ARG A 490 -9.17 -21.64 -19.79
N LEU A 491 -8.93 -22.05 -18.55
CA LEU A 491 -9.28 -21.30 -17.35
C LEU A 491 -8.04 -21.18 -16.46
N ASN A 492 -7.83 -20.00 -15.89
CA ASN A 492 -6.80 -19.75 -14.88
C ASN A 492 -7.34 -18.69 -13.90
N GLU A 493 -7.97 -19.14 -12.81
CA GLU A 493 -8.61 -18.27 -11.83
C GLU A 493 -7.96 -18.45 -10.46
N ARG A 494 -7.93 -17.37 -9.68
CA ARG A 494 -7.55 -17.35 -8.27
C ARG A 494 -8.72 -16.87 -7.42
N ASN A 495 -9.04 -17.61 -6.36
CA ASN A 495 -9.81 -17.10 -5.24
C ASN A 495 -8.86 -16.90 -4.06
N GLN A 496 -8.81 -15.70 -3.51
CA GLN A 496 -7.96 -15.40 -2.36
C GLN A 496 -8.77 -14.74 -1.25
N GLN A 497 -8.47 -15.11 -0.02
CA GLN A 497 -9.01 -14.50 1.18
C GLN A 497 -7.86 -14.06 2.07
N THR A 498 -7.85 -12.79 2.43
CA THR A 498 -6.90 -12.22 3.39
C THR A 498 -7.68 -11.70 4.60
N PHE A 499 -7.15 -11.97 5.78
CA PHE A 499 -7.68 -11.51 7.06
C PHE A 499 -6.54 -10.98 7.94
N SER A 500 -6.79 -9.88 8.64
CA SER A 500 -5.95 -9.44 9.76
C SER A 500 -6.83 -9.03 10.94
N GLY A 501 -6.38 -9.37 12.14
CA GLY A 501 -6.93 -8.81 13.36
C GLY A 501 -5.83 -8.49 14.35
N ASP A 502 -5.94 -7.33 15.00
CA ASP A 502 -5.04 -6.92 16.07
C ASP A 502 -5.77 -6.26 17.24
N VAL A 503 -5.13 -6.34 18.41
CA VAL A 503 -5.54 -5.66 19.63
C VAL A 503 -4.30 -5.14 20.34
N LYS A 504 -4.33 -3.86 20.70
CA LYS A 504 -3.36 -3.21 21.59
C LYS A 504 -4.06 -2.77 22.87
N LEU A 505 -3.53 -3.18 24.01
CA LEU A 505 -3.92 -2.70 25.34
C LEU A 505 -2.77 -1.90 25.92
N SER A 506 -3.01 -0.65 26.30
CA SER A 506 -2.04 0.25 26.92
C SER A 506 -2.58 0.72 28.26
N PHE A 507 -1.83 0.49 29.34
CA PHE A 507 -2.19 0.86 30.69
C PHE A 507 -1.14 1.79 31.30
N GLU A 508 -1.55 3.01 31.62
CA GLU A 508 -0.76 3.99 32.36
C GLU A 508 -0.84 3.69 33.85
N ILE A 509 0.26 3.16 34.41
CA ILE A 509 0.34 2.77 35.83
C ILE A 509 0.35 4.02 36.70
N PHE A 510 1.20 4.97 36.34
CA PHE A 510 1.30 6.31 36.90
C PHE A 510 1.81 7.24 35.81
N GLU A 511 1.72 8.55 36.05
CA GLU A 511 2.03 9.59 35.07
C GLU A 511 3.37 9.32 34.36
N GLY A 512 3.28 9.14 33.03
CA GLY A 512 4.43 8.91 32.17
C GLY A 512 4.90 7.46 32.04
N LEU A 513 4.47 6.51 32.90
CA LEU A 513 4.78 5.07 32.78
C LEU A 513 3.61 4.29 32.18
N THR A 514 3.75 3.86 30.93
CA THR A 514 2.76 3.06 30.21
C THR A 514 3.29 1.65 29.93
N VAL A 515 2.51 0.62 30.26
CA VAL A 515 2.75 -0.76 29.82
C VAL A 515 1.76 -1.09 28.72
N SER A 516 2.22 -1.68 27.62
CA SER A 516 1.37 -2.11 26.52
C SER A 516 1.59 -3.57 26.15
N ALA A 517 0.51 -4.24 25.77
CA ALA A 517 0.50 -5.55 25.13
C ALA A 517 -0.20 -5.43 23.77
N PHE A 518 0.42 -5.97 22.73
CA PHE A 518 -0.08 -5.98 21.36
C PHE A 518 -0.09 -7.41 20.85
N GLY A 519 -1.20 -7.85 20.27
CA GLY A 519 -1.33 -9.15 19.62
C GLY A 519 -1.97 -9.00 18.24
N ALA A 520 -1.47 -9.74 17.26
CA ALA A 520 -2.03 -9.75 15.92
C ALA A 520 -2.00 -11.14 15.27
N HIS A 521 -2.99 -11.41 14.42
CA HIS A 521 -3.08 -12.59 13.58
C HIS A 521 -3.36 -12.16 12.13
N VAL A 522 -2.50 -12.55 11.21
CA VAL A 522 -2.68 -12.35 9.76
C VAL A 522 -2.77 -13.69 9.08
N ARG A 523 -3.78 -13.89 8.24
CA ARG A 523 -3.99 -15.13 7.49
C ARG A 523 -4.33 -14.83 6.04
N ASN A 524 -3.64 -15.50 5.13
CA ASN A 524 -3.90 -15.44 3.69
C ASN A 524 -4.14 -16.86 3.16
N VAL A 525 -5.19 -17.02 2.36
CA VAL A 525 -5.54 -18.28 1.71
C VAL A 525 -5.67 -18.02 0.21
N ILE A 526 -5.00 -18.83 -0.60
CA ILE A 526 -5.10 -18.80 -2.05
C ILE A 526 -5.62 -20.16 -2.54
N ASN A 527 -6.60 -20.13 -3.44
CA ASN A 527 -7.12 -21.28 -4.17
C ASN A 527 -7.06 -20.97 -5.66
N ASP A 528 -6.08 -21.55 -6.34
CA ASP A 528 -5.94 -21.45 -7.79
C ASP A 528 -6.55 -22.67 -8.47
N ARG A 529 -7.23 -22.42 -9.58
CA ARG A 529 -7.80 -23.46 -10.43
C ARG A 529 -7.42 -23.21 -11.88
N GLN A 530 -7.07 -24.30 -12.55
CA GLN A 530 -6.67 -24.29 -13.95
C GLN A 530 -7.36 -25.42 -14.68
N TYR A 531 -7.84 -25.13 -15.89
CA TYR A 531 -8.43 -26.13 -16.77
C TYR A 531 -8.01 -25.88 -18.22
N ARG A 532 -7.86 -26.96 -18.99
CA ARG A 532 -7.69 -26.93 -20.46
C ARG A 532 -8.74 -27.84 -21.06
N SER A 533 -9.57 -27.28 -21.94
CA SER A 533 -10.64 -28.00 -22.64
C SER A 533 -10.09 -29.07 -23.57
N LEU A 534 -10.90 -30.06 -23.91
CA LEU A 534 -10.62 -31.01 -24.99
C LEU A 534 -10.35 -30.32 -26.34
N THR A 535 -10.87 -29.10 -26.53
CA THR A 535 -10.70 -28.29 -27.74
C THR A 535 -9.45 -27.42 -27.73
N ASP A 536 -8.73 -27.37 -26.61
CA ASP A 536 -7.47 -26.63 -26.52
C ASP A 536 -6.40 -27.27 -27.43
N PHE A 537 -5.61 -26.43 -28.09
CA PHE A 537 -4.59 -26.90 -29.03
C PHE A 537 -3.59 -27.86 -28.39
N ASP A 538 -3.20 -27.67 -27.13
CA ASP A 538 -2.27 -28.58 -26.44
C ASP A 538 -2.93 -29.92 -26.08
N GLN A 539 -4.25 -30.02 -26.16
CA GLN A 539 -5.02 -31.23 -25.82
C GLN A 539 -5.41 -32.08 -27.04
N ARG A 540 -5.02 -31.68 -28.26
CA ARG A 540 -5.33 -32.38 -29.52
C ARG A 540 -4.99 -33.88 -29.53
N PRO A 541 -5.64 -34.71 -30.39
CA PRO A 541 -5.45 -36.17 -30.40
C PRO A 541 -4.01 -36.67 -30.60
N ASN A 542 -3.17 -35.95 -31.34
CA ASN A 542 -1.76 -36.29 -31.57
C ASN A 542 -0.80 -35.70 -30.52
N SER A 543 -1.32 -35.02 -29.49
CA SER A 543 -0.53 -34.54 -28.36
C SER A 543 -0.31 -35.66 -27.32
N GLN A 544 0.54 -35.39 -26.31
CA GLN A 544 0.68 -36.25 -25.14
C GLN A 544 -0.64 -36.45 -24.36
N TYR A 545 -1.62 -35.55 -24.52
CA TYR A 545 -2.92 -35.60 -23.85
C TYR A 545 -4.01 -36.33 -24.65
N GLN A 546 -3.72 -36.75 -25.89
CA GLN A 546 -4.56 -37.67 -26.68
C GLN A 546 -6.05 -37.28 -26.83
N GLY A 547 -6.35 -35.98 -27.01
CA GLY A 547 -7.73 -35.52 -27.18
C GLY A 547 -8.50 -35.37 -25.86
N THR A 548 -7.83 -35.38 -24.72
CA THR A 548 -8.46 -35.30 -23.40
C THR A 548 -8.07 -34.03 -22.67
N GLY A 549 -8.94 -33.53 -21.79
CA GLY A 549 -8.68 -32.31 -21.02
C GLY A 549 -7.66 -32.49 -19.90
N PHE A 550 -7.25 -31.37 -19.32
CA PHE A 550 -6.33 -31.28 -18.18
C PHE A 550 -6.89 -30.35 -17.11
N ALA A 551 -6.71 -30.72 -15.84
CA ALA A 551 -7.13 -29.90 -14.71
C ALA A 551 -6.04 -29.84 -13.63
N ARG A 552 -5.95 -28.70 -12.93
CA ARG A 552 -5.09 -28.51 -11.76
C ARG A 552 -5.79 -27.66 -10.71
N LYS A 553 -5.61 -28.03 -9.44
CA LYS A 553 -5.92 -27.19 -8.28
C LYS A 553 -4.69 -26.99 -7.42
N TYR A 554 -4.56 -25.79 -6.88
CA TYR A 554 -3.51 -25.42 -5.94
C TYR A 554 -4.12 -24.64 -4.78
N ASN A 555 -3.77 -25.03 -3.56
CA ASN A 555 -4.15 -24.33 -2.34
C ASN A 555 -2.88 -23.91 -1.61
N GLU A 556 -2.88 -22.70 -1.10
CA GLU A 556 -1.82 -22.16 -0.26
C GLU A 556 -2.45 -21.45 0.93
N VAL A 557 -1.86 -21.65 2.11
CA VAL A 557 -2.23 -20.97 3.34
C VAL A 557 -0.96 -20.44 3.99
N THR A 558 -0.96 -19.15 4.29
CA THR A 558 0.06 -18.53 5.14
C THR A 558 -0.59 -17.87 6.33
N TRP A 559 0.01 -18.01 7.51
CA TRP A 559 -0.40 -17.22 8.67
C TRP A 559 0.79 -16.76 9.48
N THR A 560 0.61 -15.63 10.16
CA THR A 560 1.59 -15.06 11.07
C THR A 560 0.91 -14.58 12.33
N ASP A 561 1.43 -15.02 13.47
CA ASP A 561 1.02 -14.61 14.81
C ASP A 561 2.10 -13.70 15.38
N VAL A 562 1.69 -12.57 15.95
CA VAL A 562 2.59 -11.58 16.56
C VAL A 562 2.12 -11.30 17.98
N LEU A 563 3.07 -11.29 18.91
CA LEU A 563 2.87 -10.84 20.29
C LEU A 563 4.00 -9.90 20.68
N GLU A 564 3.65 -8.70 21.14
CA GLU A 564 4.63 -7.70 21.58
C GLU A 564 4.21 -7.07 22.89
N SER A 565 5.16 -6.94 23.80
CA SER A 565 4.96 -6.32 25.11
C SER A 565 5.98 -5.21 25.29
N THR A 566 5.53 -4.00 25.63
CA THR A 566 6.40 -2.83 25.77
C THR A 566 6.13 -2.09 27.06
N VAL A 567 7.18 -1.54 27.65
CA VAL A 567 7.12 -0.58 28.75
C VAL A 567 7.70 0.73 28.24
N ASN A 568 6.95 1.83 28.37
CA ASN A 568 7.35 3.18 28.01
C ASN A 568 7.36 4.07 29.24
N TYR A 569 8.43 4.83 29.45
CA TYR A 569 8.52 5.83 30.50
C TYR A 569 8.98 7.18 29.94
N LYS A 570 8.11 8.20 30.07
CA LYS A 570 8.39 9.58 29.68
C LYS A 570 8.52 10.47 30.89
N LYS A 571 9.58 11.29 30.94
CA LYS A 571 9.82 12.22 32.04
C LYS A 571 10.45 13.51 31.53
N ILE A 572 9.94 14.64 32.00
CA ILE A 572 10.51 15.97 31.77
C ILE A 572 11.01 16.51 33.11
N ILE A 573 12.24 17.05 33.13
CA ILE A 573 12.92 17.64 34.30
C ILE A 573 13.62 18.92 33.85
N GLY A 574 13.07 20.08 34.17
CA GLY A 574 13.56 21.35 33.63
C GLY A 574 13.57 21.32 32.10
N ASP A 575 14.73 21.63 31.51
CA ASP A 575 14.92 21.62 30.05
C ASP A 575 15.26 20.23 29.47
N HIS A 576 15.21 19.17 30.29
CA HIS A 576 15.53 17.80 29.89
C HIS A 576 14.25 16.98 29.67
N SER A 577 14.13 16.32 28.52
CA SER A 577 13.07 15.34 28.24
C SER A 577 13.69 13.97 27.97
N PHE A 578 13.15 12.94 28.61
CA PHE A 578 13.57 11.54 28.47
C PHE A 578 12.38 10.69 28.03
N ASP A 579 12.58 9.85 27.01
CA ASP A 579 11.62 8.84 26.54
C ASP A 579 12.33 7.48 26.45
N PHE A 580 12.02 6.59 27.40
CA PHE A 580 12.53 5.23 27.45
C PHE A 580 11.46 4.25 26.96
N ILE A 581 11.85 3.31 26.09
CA ILE A 581 11.05 2.13 25.72
C ILE A 581 11.89 0.89 25.93
N GLY A 582 11.31 -0.14 26.55
CA GLY A 582 11.83 -1.51 26.56
C GLY A 582 10.74 -2.47 26.12
N GLY A 583 11.09 -3.54 25.41
CA GLY A 583 10.07 -4.50 24.95
C GLY A 583 10.58 -5.87 24.54
N TYR A 584 9.62 -6.77 24.41
CA TYR A 584 9.77 -8.12 23.88
C TYR A 584 8.87 -8.28 22.65
N SER A 585 9.36 -8.96 21.63
CA SER A 585 8.63 -9.25 20.40
C SER A 585 8.75 -10.74 20.08
N TYR A 586 7.63 -11.37 19.73
CA TYR A 586 7.51 -12.74 19.27
C TYR A 586 6.72 -12.76 17.97
N GLN A 587 7.23 -13.48 16.98
CA GLN A 587 6.56 -13.72 15.72
C GLN A 587 6.71 -15.19 15.32
N TYR A 588 5.60 -15.83 14.97
CA TYR A 588 5.57 -17.16 14.39
C TYR A 588 4.92 -17.09 13.01
N SER A 589 5.58 -17.64 11.99
CA SER A 589 5.08 -17.61 10.61
C SER A 589 5.11 -19.02 10.03
N THR A 590 4.02 -19.41 9.35
CA THR A 590 3.87 -20.71 8.69
C THR A 590 3.42 -20.52 7.24
N TYR A 591 3.91 -21.41 6.38
CA TYR A 591 3.48 -21.55 4.99
C TYR A 591 3.12 -23.01 4.73
N GLU A 592 1.95 -23.25 4.16
CA GLU A 592 1.47 -24.57 3.75
C GLU A 592 0.94 -24.49 2.32
N ASN A 593 1.21 -25.52 1.51
CA ASN A 593 0.54 -25.67 0.23
C ASN A 593 0.18 -27.12 -0.07
N PHE A 594 -0.77 -27.27 -0.99
CA PHE A 594 -1.21 -28.51 -1.57
C PHE A 594 -1.51 -28.30 -3.06
N ALA A 595 -1.02 -29.20 -3.91
CA ALA A 595 -1.22 -29.16 -5.35
C ALA A 595 -1.67 -30.53 -5.87
N VAL A 596 -2.66 -30.53 -6.76
CA VAL A 596 -3.09 -31.73 -7.49
C VAL A 596 -3.37 -31.38 -8.94
N ASN A 597 -2.95 -32.26 -9.86
CA ASN A 597 -3.30 -32.17 -11.28
C ASN A 597 -3.62 -33.55 -11.85
N ASN A 598 -4.49 -33.59 -12.85
CA ASN A 598 -4.86 -34.81 -13.57
C ASN A 598 -5.16 -34.48 -15.04
N SER A 599 -5.07 -35.49 -15.90
CA SER A 599 -5.46 -35.42 -17.32
C SER A 599 -6.33 -36.64 -17.68
N GLY A 600 -6.84 -36.69 -18.91
CA GLY A 600 -7.73 -37.79 -19.31
C GLY A 600 -9.22 -37.47 -19.15
N PHE A 601 -9.61 -36.19 -19.13
CA PHE A 601 -11.02 -35.81 -19.12
C PHE A 601 -11.62 -35.95 -20.52
N THR A 602 -12.63 -36.80 -20.67
CA THR A 602 -13.35 -37.01 -21.94
C THR A 602 -14.55 -36.07 -22.11
N THR A 603 -14.78 -35.16 -21.15
CA THR A 603 -15.81 -34.12 -21.18
C THR A 603 -15.35 -32.87 -20.43
N ASP A 604 -15.75 -31.69 -20.92
CA ASP A 604 -15.52 -30.39 -20.26
C ASP A 604 -16.45 -30.14 -19.06
N SER A 605 -17.44 -31.02 -18.81
CA SER A 605 -18.49 -30.81 -17.81
C SER A 605 -17.96 -30.78 -16.35
N PHE A 606 -16.85 -31.46 -16.08
CA PHE A 606 -16.31 -31.61 -14.72
C PHE A 606 -15.32 -30.51 -14.32
N LEU A 607 -14.59 -29.94 -15.29
CA LEU A 607 -13.50 -29.00 -15.06
C LEU A 607 -12.51 -29.53 -13.98
N ASP A 608 -11.97 -28.64 -13.15
CA ASP A 608 -11.20 -28.97 -11.95
C ASP A 608 -12.06 -29.37 -10.74
N TRP A 609 -13.39 -29.28 -10.82
CA TRP A 609 -14.29 -29.57 -9.70
C TRP A 609 -14.36 -31.05 -9.34
N ASN A 610 -14.11 -31.94 -10.31
CA ASN A 610 -14.03 -33.38 -10.09
C ASN A 610 -12.70 -33.92 -10.64
N ILE A 611 -11.59 -33.55 -10.02
CA ILE A 611 -10.26 -33.86 -10.56
C ILE A 611 -9.98 -35.36 -10.70
N GLY A 612 -10.67 -36.20 -9.91
CA GLY A 612 -10.57 -37.66 -9.96
C GLY A 612 -11.20 -38.29 -11.22
N ALA A 613 -11.98 -37.53 -12.00
CA ALA A 613 -12.57 -38.02 -13.25
C ALA A 613 -11.54 -38.20 -14.39
N GLY A 614 -10.37 -37.56 -14.29
CA GLY A 614 -9.30 -37.73 -15.28
C GLY A 614 -8.71 -39.15 -15.26
N SER A 615 -8.64 -39.80 -16.42
CA SER A 615 -8.20 -41.20 -16.54
C SER A 615 -6.69 -41.43 -16.39
N ALA A 616 -5.86 -40.39 -16.29
CA ALA A 616 -4.39 -40.54 -16.31
C ALA A 616 -3.80 -41.32 -15.12
N ILE A 617 -4.56 -41.48 -14.03
CA ILE A 617 -4.18 -42.38 -12.92
C ILE A 617 -4.03 -43.83 -13.39
N ASN A 618 -4.86 -44.26 -14.34
CA ASN A 618 -4.92 -45.64 -14.83
C ASN A 618 -4.43 -45.78 -16.28
N ASN A 619 -3.98 -44.69 -16.91
CA ASN A 619 -3.54 -44.68 -18.30
C ASN A 619 -2.10 -44.15 -18.38
N THR A 620 -1.14 -45.08 -18.50
CA THR A 620 0.30 -44.77 -18.59
C THR A 620 0.71 -44.08 -19.89
N ARG A 621 -0.19 -43.93 -20.86
CA ARG A 621 0.06 -43.18 -22.08
C ARG A 621 -0.22 -41.67 -21.93
N LEU A 622 -0.91 -41.28 -20.85
CA LEU A 622 -1.16 -39.87 -20.52
C LEU A 622 -0.10 -39.34 -19.54
N PRO A 623 0.08 -38.02 -19.45
CA PRO A 623 0.96 -37.42 -18.46
C PRO A 623 0.55 -37.82 -17.05
N ARG A 624 1.53 -38.31 -16.28
CA ARG A 624 1.29 -38.81 -14.92
C ARG A 624 0.68 -37.71 -14.04
N PRO A 625 -0.43 -37.99 -13.33
CA PRO A 625 -1.02 -37.05 -12.37
C PRO A 625 0.00 -36.64 -11.29
N GLY A 626 0.02 -35.37 -10.95
CA GLY A 626 0.84 -34.86 -9.85
C GLY A 626 0.01 -34.63 -8.58
N MET A 627 0.59 -34.97 -7.44
CA MET A 627 0.06 -34.68 -6.11
C MET A 627 1.21 -34.32 -5.19
N GLY A 628 1.09 -33.24 -4.44
CA GLY A 628 2.11 -32.82 -3.50
C GLY A 628 1.57 -31.91 -2.41
N SER A 629 2.27 -31.89 -1.28
CA SER A 629 2.03 -30.96 -0.17
C SER A 629 3.35 -30.51 0.41
N PHE A 630 3.38 -29.31 0.97
CA PHE A 630 4.55 -28.75 1.60
C PHE A 630 4.16 -27.93 2.83
N LYS A 631 5.01 -27.95 3.87
CA LYS A 631 4.90 -27.09 5.04
C LYS A 631 6.29 -26.61 5.46
N GLU A 632 6.37 -25.35 5.84
CA GLU A 632 7.50 -24.80 6.58
C GLU A 632 7.04 -23.76 7.60
N ASP A 633 7.89 -23.52 8.60
CA ASP A 633 7.65 -22.53 9.64
C ASP A 633 8.94 -21.89 10.16
N ASN A 634 8.78 -20.76 10.83
CA ASN A 634 9.86 -20.10 11.53
C ASN A 634 9.36 -19.27 12.72
N THR A 635 10.28 -19.01 13.63
CA THR A 635 10.07 -18.17 14.82
C THR A 635 11.14 -17.10 14.88
N LEU A 636 10.73 -15.86 15.11
CA LEU A 636 11.59 -14.74 15.43
C LEU A 636 11.20 -14.19 16.80
N ILE A 637 12.20 -14.03 17.67
CA ILE A 637 12.02 -13.39 18.98
C ILE A 637 13.02 -12.26 19.14
N ALA A 638 12.67 -11.24 19.92
CA ALA A 638 13.56 -10.13 20.20
C ALA A 638 13.32 -9.51 21.57
N VAL A 639 14.40 -9.00 22.16
CA VAL A 639 14.38 -8.05 23.26
C VAL A 639 15.02 -6.75 22.77
N PHE A 640 14.36 -5.62 23.00
CA PHE A 640 14.81 -4.33 22.50
C PHE A 640 14.61 -3.22 23.53
N GLY A 641 15.41 -2.16 23.38
CA GLY A 641 15.29 -0.93 24.14
C GLY A 641 15.64 0.28 23.29
N ARG A 642 14.99 1.41 23.58
CA ARG A 642 15.22 2.72 22.99
C ARG A 642 15.25 3.77 24.09
N VAL A 643 16.26 4.63 24.07
CA VAL A 643 16.31 5.85 24.89
C VAL A 643 16.33 7.03 23.92
N SER A 644 15.41 7.97 24.09
CA SER A 644 15.45 9.27 23.42
C SER A 644 15.61 10.35 24.47
N TYR A 645 16.42 11.35 24.16
CA TYR A 645 16.76 12.46 25.04
C TYR A 645 16.70 13.76 24.27
N ALA A 646 16.05 14.78 24.85
CA ALA A 646 16.06 16.13 24.33
C ALA A 646 16.53 17.10 25.42
N PHE A 647 17.36 18.07 25.05
CA PHE A 647 17.81 19.14 25.93
C PHE A 647 17.49 20.51 25.32
N SER A 648 16.75 21.34 26.06
CA SER A 648 16.35 22.70 25.69
C SER A 648 15.66 22.81 24.32
N ASP A 649 15.08 21.72 23.81
CA ASP A 649 14.57 21.61 22.43
C ASP A 649 15.59 22.00 21.33
N LYS A 650 16.89 21.83 21.62
CA LYS A 650 18.02 22.14 20.74
C LYS A 650 18.82 20.90 20.36
N TYR A 651 19.13 20.08 21.36
CA TYR A 651 19.96 18.89 21.19
C TYR A 651 19.12 17.65 21.45
N PHE A 652 19.14 16.75 20.47
CA PHE A 652 18.39 15.51 20.48
C PHE A 652 19.36 14.34 20.36
N GLY A 653 19.14 13.29 21.14
CA GLY A 653 19.94 12.07 21.09
C GLY A 653 19.05 10.84 21.20
N GLN A 654 19.40 9.78 20.49
CA GLN A 654 18.69 8.52 20.56
C GLN A 654 19.66 7.35 20.50
N VAL A 655 19.41 6.33 21.32
CA VAL A 655 20.14 5.07 21.30
C VAL A 655 19.14 3.92 21.29
N ILE A 656 19.38 2.94 20.43
CA ILE A 656 18.59 1.71 20.32
C ILE A 656 19.54 0.52 20.47
N VAL A 657 19.10 -0.46 21.26
CA VAL A 657 19.77 -1.76 21.35
C VAL A 657 18.71 -2.83 21.15
N ARG A 658 18.96 -3.74 20.21
CA ARG A 658 18.08 -4.87 19.93
C ARG A 658 18.87 -6.16 19.83
N ARG A 659 18.38 -7.20 20.51
CA ARG A 659 18.92 -8.57 20.45
C ARG A 659 17.83 -9.51 19.95
N GLU A 660 18.08 -10.17 18.84
CA GLU A 660 17.09 -11.04 18.19
C GLU A 660 17.56 -12.47 18.06
N GLY A 661 16.63 -13.42 18.11
CA GLY A 661 16.85 -14.84 17.86
C GLY A 661 15.92 -15.34 16.74
N SER A 662 16.46 -16.06 15.75
CA SER A 662 15.65 -16.66 14.67
C SER A 662 15.91 -18.16 14.54
N SER A 663 14.85 -18.92 14.28
CA SER A 663 14.93 -20.37 14.09
C SER A 663 15.63 -20.78 12.78
N LYS A 664 15.81 -19.86 11.83
CA LYS A 664 16.39 -20.14 10.51
C LYS A 664 17.90 -20.36 10.51
N PHE A 665 18.60 -19.79 11.49
CA PHE A 665 20.06 -19.81 11.52
C PHE A 665 20.65 -21.05 12.19
N GLY A 666 21.96 -21.20 12.02
CA GLY A 666 22.72 -22.30 12.58
C GLY A 666 22.69 -22.29 14.11
N ALA A 667 22.83 -23.47 14.71
CA ALA A 667 22.79 -23.63 16.16
C ALA A 667 23.78 -22.70 16.90
N ASN A 668 24.91 -22.35 16.27
CA ASN A 668 25.94 -21.50 16.84
C ASN A 668 25.66 -19.99 16.69
N ASN A 669 24.72 -19.61 15.82
CA ASN A 669 24.49 -18.20 15.43
C ASN A 669 23.00 -17.80 15.42
N LYS A 670 22.17 -18.46 16.23
CA LYS A 670 20.73 -18.15 16.32
C LYS A 670 20.44 -16.72 16.77
N TRP A 671 21.36 -16.09 17.50
CA TRP A 671 21.18 -14.75 18.08
C TRP A 671 22.05 -13.70 17.40
N GLY A 672 21.49 -12.50 17.18
CA GLY A 672 22.18 -11.33 16.63
C GLY A 672 21.96 -10.07 17.49
N ASN A 673 22.89 -9.11 17.43
CA ASN A 673 22.79 -7.81 18.11
C ASN A 673 22.82 -6.68 17.07
N PHE A 674 21.93 -5.71 17.23
CA PHE A 674 21.64 -4.65 16.27
C PHE A 674 21.55 -3.29 16.99
N PRO A 675 22.70 -2.67 17.31
CA PRO A 675 22.74 -1.35 17.92
C PRO A 675 22.53 -0.23 16.91
N ALA A 676 21.96 0.89 17.36
CA ALA A 676 21.90 2.13 16.62
C ALA A 676 21.98 3.34 17.55
N ALA A 677 22.49 4.45 17.02
CA ALA A 677 22.54 5.74 17.70
C ALA A 677 22.34 6.86 16.70
N SER A 678 21.71 7.95 17.13
CA SER A 678 21.57 9.16 16.32
C SER A 678 21.53 10.41 17.19
N VAL A 679 21.94 11.52 16.59
CA VAL A 679 21.97 12.84 17.21
C VAL A 679 21.38 13.88 16.26
N GLY A 680 20.74 14.89 16.82
CA GLY A 680 20.18 16.01 16.09
C GLY A 680 20.49 17.31 16.80
N TRP A 681 20.88 18.33 16.05
CA TRP A 681 21.16 19.66 16.56
C TRP A 681 20.36 20.68 15.75
N ASP A 682 19.43 21.35 16.42
CA ASP A 682 18.67 22.45 15.87
C ASP A 682 19.44 23.76 16.06
N ILE A 683 20.17 24.12 15.01
CA ILE A 683 21.07 25.28 14.95
C ILE A 683 20.25 26.57 14.98
N SER A 684 19.03 26.58 14.44
CA SER A 684 18.17 27.77 14.38
C SER A 684 17.78 28.31 15.76
N LYS A 685 17.81 27.46 16.80
CA LYS A 685 17.59 27.87 18.19
C LYS A 685 18.82 28.36 18.94
N GLU A 686 19.99 28.40 18.30
CA GLU A 686 21.16 28.99 18.92
C GLU A 686 21.08 30.51 18.96
N GLY A 687 21.57 31.13 20.03
CA GLY A 687 21.48 32.58 20.20
C GLY A 687 22.17 33.40 19.10
N PHE A 688 23.08 32.78 18.35
CA PHE A 688 23.73 33.41 17.18
C PHE A 688 22.92 33.28 15.87
N MET A 689 21.89 32.44 15.83
CA MET A 689 21.02 32.26 14.66
C MET A 689 19.62 32.86 14.83
N THR A 690 19.15 33.05 16.07
CA THR A 690 17.78 33.50 16.36
C THR A 690 17.44 34.85 15.74
N ASP A 691 18.44 35.69 15.47
CA ASP A 691 18.24 37.02 14.87
C ASP A 691 18.12 36.97 13.33
N ILE A 692 18.35 35.82 12.69
CA ILE A 692 18.29 35.65 11.23
C ILE A 692 16.86 35.29 10.80
N SER A 693 16.02 36.31 10.62
CA SER A 693 14.59 36.15 10.25
C SER A 693 14.30 35.34 8.98
N GLN A 694 15.29 35.15 8.09
CA GLN A 694 15.15 34.39 6.86
C GLN A 694 15.25 32.87 7.07
N ILE A 695 15.76 32.42 8.23
CA ILE A 695 15.94 31.01 8.58
C ILE A 695 14.96 30.66 9.71
N ASP A 696 13.93 29.90 9.38
CA ASP A 696 12.92 29.46 10.34
C ASP A 696 13.35 28.21 11.08
N ASN A 697 14.04 27.32 10.37
CA ASN A 697 14.56 26.08 10.91
C ASN A 697 15.84 25.70 10.17
N LEU A 698 16.82 25.22 10.92
CA LEU A 698 18.04 24.65 10.40
C LEU A 698 18.50 23.57 11.37
N LYS A 699 18.41 22.32 10.96
CA LYS A 699 18.73 21.17 11.81
C LYS A 699 19.72 20.23 11.14
N LEU A 700 20.81 19.94 11.83
CA LEU A 700 21.75 18.89 11.44
C LEU A 700 21.38 17.58 12.14
N ARG A 701 21.40 16.47 11.39
CA ARG A 701 21.12 15.11 11.86
C ARG A 701 22.27 14.19 11.50
N ILE A 702 22.68 13.32 12.42
CA ILE A 702 23.68 12.28 12.18
C ILE A 702 23.17 10.98 12.80
N GLY A 703 23.14 9.90 12.03
CA GLY A 703 22.70 8.58 12.49
C GLY A 703 23.67 7.49 12.07
N TYR A 704 23.83 6.47 12.92
CA TYR A 704 24.49 5.21 12.62
C TYR A 704 23.65 4.05 13.14
N GLY A 705 23.48 3.01 12.33
CA GLY A 705 22.72 1.83 12.72
C GLY A 705 23.23 0.55 12.09
N VAL A 706 23.17 -0.54 12.86
CA VAL A 706 23.40 -1.90 12.38
C VAL A 706 22.09 -2.65 12.38
N THR A 707 21.65 -3.13 11.22
CA THR A 707 20.52 -4.05 11.06
C THR A 707 21.00 -5.39 10.53
N GLY A 708 20.15 -6.42 10.55
CA GLY A 708 20.47 -7.72 9.95
C GLY A 708 19.47 -8.14 8.90
N ASN A 709 19.73 -9.24 8.20
CA ASN A 709 18.76 -9.84 7.28
C ASN A 709 18.51 -11.30 7.65
N GLN A 710 17.24 -11.72 7.65
CA GLN A 710 16.82 -13.12 7.87
C GLN A 710 15.94 -13.69 6.75
N GLY A 711 15.87 -13.00 5.62
CA GLY A 711 15.11 -13.42 4.44
C GLY A 711 15.69 -14.64 3.72
N ILE A 712 16.25 -15.60 4.44
CA ILE A 712 16.72 -16.87 3.88
C ILE A 712 15.61 -17.93 3.95
N PRO A 713 15.66 -18.99 3.11
CA PRO A 713 14.71 -20.08 3.23
C PRO A 713 14.84 -20.81 4.57
N ASN A 714 13.79 -21.51 5.01
CA ASN A 714 13.82 -22.23 6.28
C ASN A 714 14.74 -23.46 6.21
N TYR A 715 15.19 -23.90 7.39
CA TYR A 715 15.92 -25.15 7.60
C TYR A 715 17.26 -25.27 6.85
N GLN A 716 17.85 -24.15 6.40
CA GLN A 716 19.14 -24.13 5.68
C GLN A 716 20.32 -24.64 6.53
N SER A 717 20.23 -24.57 7.85
CA SER A 717 21.25 -25.10 8.76
C SER A 717 21.18 -26.61 8.98
N LEU A 718 20.09 -27.27 8.59
CA LEU A 718 19.78 -28.66 8.93
C LEU A 718 20.06 -29.62 7.76
N VAL A 719 20.29 -30.90 8.07
CA VAL A 719 20.21 -31.96 7.07
C VAL A 719 18.74 -32.29 6.82
N THR A 720 18.26 -32.08 5.61
CA THR A 720 16.91 -32.50 5.18
C THR A 720 16.99 -33.75 4.31
N LEU A 721 15.98 -34.62 4.37
CA LEU A 721 15.84 -35.74 3.42
C LEU A 721 14.94 -35.32 2.25
N ASN A 722 15.26 -35.78 1.04
CA ASN A 722 14.39 -35.65 -0.12
C ASN A 722 14.34 -36.98 -0.88
N THR A 723 13.35 -37.12 -1.75
CA THR A 723 13.18 -38.25 -2.64
C THR A 723 14.22 -38.22 -3.77
N GLY A 724 14.90 -39.34 -4.02
CA GLY A 724 15.97 -39.46 -5.04
C GLY A 724 15.54 -40.14 -6.34
N GLY A 725 14.22 -40.23 -6.59
CA GLY A 725 13.65 -41.05 -7.66
C GLY A 725 13.25 -42.45 -7.19
N VAL A 726 12.63 -43.21 -8.09
CA VAL A 726 12.12 -44.57 -7.79
C VAL A 726 13.07 -45.63 -8.32
N TYR A 727 13.21 -46.74 -7.58
CA TYR A 727 13.92 -47.92 -8.06
C TYR A 727 12.94 -49.11 -8.17
N PRO A 728 13.00 -49.89 -9.27
CA PRO A 728 12.16 -51.06 -9.42
C PRO A 728 12.73 -52.25 -8.62
N GLN A 729 11.86 -52.95 -7.90
CA GLN A 729 12.16 -54.24 -7.27
C GLN A 729 10.95 -55.15 -7.46
N GLU A 730 11.15 -56.28 -8.15
CA GLU A 730 10.09 -57.25 -8.50
C GLU A 730 8.88 -56.63 -9.23
N GLY A 731 9.13 -55.60 -10.06
CA GLY A 731 8.09 -54.89 -10.80
C GLY A 731 7.35 -53.80 -10.01
N VAL A 732 7.68 -53.62 -8.73
CA VAL A 732 7.16 -52.54 -7.87
C VAL A 732 8.19 -51.42 -7.80
N PHE A 733 7.77 -50.18 -8.02
CA PHE A 733 8.62 -49.00 -7.92
C PHE A 733 8.62 -48.46 -6.48
N TYR A 734 9.78 -48.49 -5.84
CA TYR A 734 9.99 -47.98 -4.48
C TYR A 734 10.66 -46.62 -4.51
N GLN A 735 10.17 -45.70 -3.68
CA GLN A 735 10.76 -44.37 -3.53
C GLN A 735 12.08 -44.45 -2.76
N THR A 736 13.16 -43.88 -3.31
CA THR A 736 14.42 -43.70 -2.58
C THR A 736 14.42 -42.39 -1.78
N TYR A 737 15.16 -42.35 -0.67
CA TYR A 737 15.37 -41.17 0.16
C TYR A 737 16.86 -40.96 0.44
N GLY A 738 17.29 -39.70 0.50
CA GLY A 738 18.65 -39.36 0.88
C GLY A 738 18.83 -37.91 1.34
N PRO A 739 19.99 -37.56 1.94
CA PRO A 739 20.30 -36.21 2.36
C PRO A 739 20.24 -35.25 1.18
N SER A 740 19.49 -34.16 1.26
CA SER A 740 19.26 -33.23 0.16
C SER A 740 20.10 -31.96 0.23
N ARG A 741 20.75 -31.69 1.37
CA ARG A 741 21.62 -30.52 1.58
C ARG A 741 22.73 -30.81 2.59
N ASN A 742 23.79 -30.01 2.54
CA ASN A 742 24.85 -30.01 3.55
C ASN A 742 24.39 -29.22 4.80
N PRO A 743 24.67 -29.71 6.02
CA PRO A 743 24.38 -28.94 7.23
C PRO A 743 25.36 -27.78 7.38
N ASN A 744 24.87 -26.65 7.89
CA ASN A 744 25.71 -25.51 8.23
C ASN A 744 25.30 -24.94 9.61
N PRO A 745 25.89 -25.43 10.72
CA PRO A 745 25.60 -24.91 12.06
C PRO A 745 26.14 -23.50 12.30
N ASN A 746 26.97 -22.98 11.38
CA ASN A 746 27.64 -21.70 11.46
C ASN A 746 26.98 -20.61 10.60
N ILE A 747 25.95 -20.94 9.81
CA ILE A 747 25.21 -19.92 9.06
C ILE A 747 24.66 -18.86 10.01
N LYS A 748 24.96 -17.60 9.70
CA LYS A 748 24.68 -16.42 10.52
C LYS A 748 23.97 -15.34 9.71
N TRP A 749 23.52 -14.30 10.41
CA TRP A 749 22.86 -13.13 9.84
C TRP A 749 23.79 -12.36 8.90
N GLU A 750 23.26 -11.88 7.77
CA GLU A 750 23.88 -10.76 7.06
C GLU A 750 23.75 -9.51 7.94
N LYS A 751 24.75 -8.63 7.96
CA LYS A 751 24.72 -7.40 8.76
C LYS A 751 24.92 -6.18 7.88
N LYS A 752 23.96 -5.27 7.90
CA LYS A 752 24.01 -3.98 7.22
C LYS A 752 24.42 -2.89 8.20
N GLN A 753 25.51 -2.22 7.92
CA GLN A 753 26.01 -1.07 8.66
C GLN A 753 25.72 0.18 7.84
N GLU A 754 25.09 1.18 8.44
CA GLU A 754 24.67 2.38 7.72
C GLU A 754 24.92 3.63 8.56
N TRP A 755 25.52 4.64 7.93
CA TRP A 755 25.53 6.00 8.47
C TRP A 755 24.78 6.95 7.53
N ASN A 756 24.17 7.98 8.13
CA ASN A 756 23.42 9.02 7.44
C ASN A 756 23.74 10.39 8.05
N VAL A 757 24.03 11.38 7.22
CA VAL A 757 24.14 12.79 7.62
C VAL A 757 23.06 13.56 6.88
N GLY A 758 22.17 14.23 7.61
CA GLY A 758 21.03 14.96 7.08
C GLY A 758 21.04 16.42 7.50
N LEU A 759 20.63 17.31 6.61
CA LEU A 759 20.36 18.71 6.91
C LEU A 759 18.91 19.03 6.57
N ASP A 760 18.10 19.38 7.57
CA ASP A 760 16.75 19.89 7.37
C ASP A 760 16.77 21.41 7.43
N PHE A 761 15.99 22.05 6.58
CA PHE A 761 15.91 23.50 6.52
C PHE A 761 14.49 23.98 6.25
N GLY A 762 14.17 25.16 6.80
CA GLY A 762 12.97 25.94 6.54
C GLY A 762 13.37 27.41 6.44
N LEU A 763 13.02 28.05 5.33
CA LEU A 763 13.43 29.40 4.98
C LEU A 763 12.22 30.25 4.59
N LEU A 764 12.33 31.55 4.85
CA LEU A 764 11.36 32.58 4.44
C LEU A 764 9.94 32.32 4.96
N ASN A 765 9.77 32.09 6.26
CA ASN A 765 8.53 31.65 6.90
C ASN A 765 8.08 30.27 6.42
N ASN A 766 9.02 29.32 6.31
CA ASN A 766 8.84 27.96 5.80
C ASN A 766 8.27 27.89 4.38
N ARG A 767 8.34 28.98 3.60
CA ARG A 767 7.93 28.97 2.19
C ARG A 767 8.85 28.12 1.33
N ILE A 768 10.09 27.91 1.75
CA ILE A 768 10.98 26.92 1.16
C ILE A 768 11.45 26.01 2.29
N SER A 769 11.10 24.73 2.23
CA SER A 769 11.51 23.75 3.22
C SER A 769 12.02 22.48 2.55
N GLY A 770 12.82 21.70 3.25
CA GLY A 770 13.41 20.51 2.64
C GLY A 770 14.39 19.78 3.52
N SER A 771 14.97 18.74 2.94
CA SER A 771 16.04 17.95 3.55
C SER A 771 17.07 17.51 2.51
N LEU A 772 18.34 17.55 2.89
CA LEU A 772 19.45 16.96 2.14
C LEU A 772 20.07 15.84 2.98
N ASP A 773 19.98 14.59 2.53
CA ASP A 773 20.60 13.44 3.20
C ASP A 773 21.76 12.89 2.36
N VAL A 774 22.87 12.56 3.01
CA VAL A 774 24.00 11.80 2.45
C VAL A 774 24.15 10.52 3.25
N TYR A 775 24.19 9.39 2.57
CA TYR A 775 24.25 8.08 3.21
C TYR A 775 25.31 7.17 2.58
N ASN A 776 25.81 6.25 3.39
CA ASN A 776 26.57 5.10 2.92
C ASN A 776 26.23 3.89 3.78
N ARG A 777 25.94 2.78 3.13
CA ARG A 777 25.69 1.51 3.79
C ARG A 777 26.51 0.38 3.19
N GLU A 778 26.88 -0.56 4.02
CA GLU A 778 27.63 -1.75 3.66
C GLU A 778 27.00 -2.96 4.34
N THR A 779 26.60 -3.95 3.55
CA THR A 779 26.18 -5.25 4.06
C THR A 779 27.36 -6.20 3.97
N VAL A 780 27.71 -6.80 5.10
CA VAL A 780 28.75 -7.82 5.22
C VAL A 780 28.12 -9.18 5.55
N ASP A 781 28.90 -10.24 5.37
CA ASP A 781 28.47 -11.62 5.58
C ASP A 781 27.27 -12.01 4.68
N LEU A 782 27.29 -11.61 3.41
CA LEU A 782 26.22 -11.91 2.45
C LEU A 782 25.96 -13.42 2.35
N LEU A 783 24.71 -13.83 2.19
CA LEU A 783 24.34 -15.24 2.10
C LEU A 783 24.20 -15.66 0.64
N ASN A 784 24.83 -16.75 0.26
CA ASN A 784 24.65 -17.37 -1.06
C ASN A 784 25.04 -18.86 -1.05
N ASN A 785 24.73 -19.56 -2.14
CA ASN A 785 25.24 -20.90 -2.41
C ASN A 785 26.64 -20.82 -3.02
N TYR A 786 27.58 -21.56 -2.44
CA TYR A 786 28.95 -21.72 -2.93
C TYR A 786 29.27 -23.17 -3.21
N SER A 787 30.24 -23.42 -4.08
CA SER A 787 30.77 -24.76 -4.32
C SER A 787 31.44 -25.31 -3.07
N ALA A 788 31.15 -26.56 -2.73
CA ALA A 788 31.68 -27.25 -1.56
C ALA A 788 32.57 -28.43 -1.99
N GLN A 789 33.72 -28.60 -1.34
CA GLN A 789 34.64 -29.70 -1.63
C GLN A 789 34.04 -31.06 -1.21
N GLN A 790 34.10 -32.05 -2.10
CA GLN A 790 33.65 -33.41 -1.82
C GLN A 790 34.83 -34.39 -1.88
N PRO A 791 35.12 -35.18 -0.82
CA PRO A 791 34.63 -35.10 0.57
C PRO A 791 35.18 -33.88 1.34
N PRO A 792 34.62 -33.51 2.52
CA PRO A 792 33.66 -34.25 3.36
C PRO A 792 32.17 -33.94 3.13
N PHE A 793 31.83 -33.00 2.24
CA PHE A 793 30.43 -32.64 2.00
C PHE A 793 29.67 -33.66 1.12
N VAL A 794 28.41 -33.96 1.46
CA VAL A 794 27.56 -34.92 0.73
C VAL A 794 26.89 -34.31 -0.50
N ARG A 795 26.84 -32.97 -0.57
CA ARG A 795 26.44 -32.20 -1.75
C ARG A 795 27.58 -31.29 -2.22
N SER A 796 27.60 -30.97 -3.51
CA SER A 796 28.60 -30.09 -4.13
C SER A 796 28.37 -28.59 -3.87
N SER A 797 27.31 -28.24 -3.12
CA SER A 797 26.99 -26.85 -2.78
C SER A 797 26.67 -26.69 -1.30
N ILE A 798 27.05 -25.55 -0.73
CA ILE A 798 26.73 -25.15 0.64
C ILE A 798 26.21 -23.72 0.67
N TYR A 799 25.12 -23.50 1.42
CA TYR A 799 24.59 -22.18 1.67
C TYR A 799 25.31 -21.55 2.88
N THR A 800 26.02 -20.45 2.66
CA THR A 800 26.93 -19.89 3.68
C THR A 800 27.17 -18.39 3.49
N ASN A 801 27.78 -17.75 4.49
CA ASN A 801 28.07 -16.32 4.51
C ASN A 801 29.41 -16.01 3.81
N VAL A 802 29.38 -15.28 2.69
CA VAL A 802 30.56 -14.89 1.89
C VAL A 802 30.29 -13.55 1.21
N GLY A 803 31.25 -12.63 1.27
CA GLY A 803 31.20 -11.37 0.51
C GLY A 803 30.49 -10.21 1.20
N SER A 804 30.54 -9.06 0.52
CA SER A 804 29.95 -7.80 0.97
C SER A 804 29.47 -6.94 -0.21
N ILE A 805 28.47 -6.09 0.03
CA ILE A 805 27.90 -5.16 -0.95
C ILE A 805 27.76 -3.78 -0.32
N ARG A 806 28.03 -2.72 -1.09
CA ARG A 806 27.98 -1.34 -0.64
C ARG A 806 26.99 -0.53 -1.49
N ASN A 807 26.26 0.38 -0.83
CA ASN A 807 25.44 1.38 -1.48
C ASN A 807 25.64 2.75 -0.85
N HIS A 808 25.84 3.78 -1.66
CA HIS A 808 25.94 5.17 -1.19
C HIS A 808 25.20 6.11 -2.12
N GLY A 809 24.82 7.27 -1.60
CA GLY A 809 23.99 8.20 -2.34
C GLY A 809 23.71 9.52 -1.63
N VAL A 810 23.00 10.39 -2.35
CA VAL A 810 22.55 11.71 -1.90
C VAL A 810 21.06 11.80 -2.22
N GLU A 811 20.28 12.34 -1.29
CA GLU A 811 18.84 12.51 -1.41
C GLU A 811 18.48 13.97 -1.12
N LEU A 812 17.67 14.58 -1.97
CA LEU A 812 17.15 15.93 -1.81
C LEU A 812 15.63 15.89 -1.84
N TYR A 813 15.01 16.46 -0.82
CA TYR A 813 13.59 16.78 -0.80
C TYR A 813 13.43 18.29 -0.65
N LEU A 814 12.56 18.89 -1.44
CA LEU A 814 12.31 20.33 -1.41
C LEU A 814 10.82 20.58 -1.64
N ASN A 815 10.20 21.35 -0.74
CA ASN A 815 8.86 21.87 -0.84
C ASN A 815 8.95 23.40 -0.93
N ALA A 816 8.21 23.99 -1.87
CA ALA A 816 8.16 25.42 -2.07
C ALA A 816 6.71 25.91 -2.20
N ILE A 817 6.31 26.83 -1.32
CA ILE A 817 5.04 27.56 -1.39
C ILE A 817 5.26 28.84 -2.22
N ILE A 818 5.01 28.74 -3.53
CA ILE A 818 5.26 29.80 -4.52
C ILE A 818 4.24 30.93 -4.38
N VAL A 819 2.97 30.58 -4.17
CA VAL A 819 1.92 31.56 -3.87
C VAL A 819 1.04 31.02 -2.74
N ASP A 820 0.77 31.87 -1.76
CA ASP A 820 -0.20 31.61 -0.71
C ASP A 820 -1.08 32.85 -0.55
N LYS A 821 -2.22 32.85 -1.27
CA LYS A 821 -3.24 33.89 -1.21
C LYS A 821 -4.60 33.22 -1.02
N ASN A 822 -5.55 33.96 -0.48
CA ASN A 822 -6.89 33.46 -0.12
C ASN A 822 -7.58 32.68 -1.24
N ASP A 823 -7.59 33.23 -2.45
CA ASP A 823 -8.24 32.61 -3.61
C ASP A 823 -7.32 31.74 -4.47
N PHE A 824 -5.99 31.84 -4.29
CA PHE A 824 -5.02 31.18 -5.16
C PHE A 824 -3.79 30.72 -4.37
N LYS A 825 -3.58 29.41 -4.33
CA LYS A 825 -2.41 28.79 -3.74
C LYS A 825 -1.68 27.98 -4.79
N TYR A 826 -0.36 28.02 -4.76
CA TYR A 826 0.50 27.24 -5.63
C TYR A 826 1.72 26.76 -4.86
N SER A 827 1.87 25.45 -4.77
CA SER A 827 3.03 24.78 -4.19
C SER A 827 3.69 23.83 -5.18
N VAL A 828 4.97 23.60 -4.94
CA VAL A 828 5.83 22.73 -5.71
C VAL A 828 6.57 21.80 -4.78
N ASP A 829 6.57 20.50 -5.08
CA ASP A 829 7.38 19.50 -4.40
C ASP A 829 8.38 18.88 -5.37
N PHE A 830 9.62 18.72 -4.93
CA PHE A 830 10.67 18.03 -5.63
C PHE A 830 11.28 16.95 -4.73
N ALA A 831 11.39 15.73 -5.24
CA ALA A 831 12.15 14.66 -4.59
C ALA A 831 13.16 14.08 -5.59
N GLY A 832 14.44 14.11 -5.22
CA GLY A 832 15.53 13.63 -6.06
C GLY A 832 16.51 12.76 -5.28
N ASN A 833 17.12 11.78 -5.95
CA ASN A 833 18.23 11.04 -5.38
C ASN A 833 19.28 10.64 -6.42
N SER A 834 20.49 10.39 -5.95
CA SER A 834 21.54 9.65 -6.67
C SER A 834 21.92 8.41 -5.87
N GLN A 835 22.09 7.27 -6.55
CA GLN A 835 22.47 6.01 -5.90
C GLN A 835 23.56 5.27 -6.68
N PHE A 836 24.48 4.63 -5.94
CA PHE A 836 25.56 3.81 -6.50
C PHE A 836 25.68 2.52 -5.71
N ASN A 837 25.67 1.38 -6.41
CA ASN A 837 25.70 0.05 -5.80
C ASN A 837 26.84 -0.79 -6.36
N THR A 838 27.66 -1.36 -5.48
CA THR A 838 28.90 -2.06 -5.82
C THR A 838 29.01 -3.32 -4.98
N ILE A 839 29.35 -4.45 -5.59
CA ILE A 839 29.76 -5.64 -4.84
C ILE A 839 31.20 -5.42 -4.37
N SER A 840 31.42 -5.39 -3.06
CA SER A 840 32.73 -5.11 -2.48
C SER A 840 33.59 -6.37 -2.44
N SER A 841 32.99 -7.54 -2.18
CA SER A 841 33.68 -8.83 -2.17
C SER A 841 32.74 -9.99 -2.50
N LEU A 842 33.25 -11.02 -3.19
CA LEU A 842 32.57 -12.30 -3.44
C LEU A 842 33.31 -13.49 -2.80
N SER A 843 34.29 -13.19 -1.92
CA SER A 843 35.20 -14.17 -1.35
C SER A 843 35.32 -14.05 0.17
N ASN A 844 35.80 -15.12 0.80
CA ASN A 844 36.29 -15.15 2.17
C ASN A 844 37.45 -16.17 2.27
N GLU A 845 37.89 -16.51 3.48
CA GLU A 845 38.98 -17.46 3.73
C GLU A 845 38.76 -18.87 3.13
N PHE A 846 37.50 -19.30 2.98
CA PHE A 846 37.14 -20.67 2.62
C PHE A 846 36.48 -20.81 1.24
N TYR A 847 35.80 -19.76 0.78
CA TYR A 847 34.98 -19.78 -0.43
C TYR A 847 35.24 -18.52 -1.26
N SER A 848 35.31 -18.69 -2.57
CA SER A 848 35.38 -17.60 -3.53
C SER A 848 34.48 -17.88 -4.73
N SER A 849 34.08 -16.82 -5.42
CA SER A 849 33.44 -16.86 -6.73
C SER A 849 34.09 -15.79 -7.59
N ASP A 850 34.44 -16.11 -8.83
CA ASP A 850 35.07 -15.14 -9.74
C ASP A 850 34.09 -14.02 -10.12
N PHE A 851 32.83 -14.39 -10.36
CA PHE A 851 31.73 -13.49 -10.66
C PHE A 851 30.38 -14.17 -10.38
N LEU A 852 29.30 -13.40 -10.48
CA LEU A 852 27.92 -13.88 -10.50
C LEU A 852 27.24 -13.42 -11.81
N GLU A 853 26.35 -14.25 -12.35
CA GLU A 853 25.68 -13.99 -13.62
C GLU A 853 24.16 -13.87 -13.44
N PHE A 854 23.56 -12.91 -14.14
CA PHE A 854 22.14 -12.60 -14.07
C PHE A 854 21.59 -12.26 -15.46
N GLY A 855 20.26 -12.23 -15.57
CA GLY A 855 19.60 -11.79 -16.80
C GLY A 855 19.81 -12.75 -17.97
N PHE A 856 19.63 -14.05 -17.74
CA PHE A 856 19.72 -15.08 -18.78
C PHE A 856 18.72 -14.81 -19.90
N LEU A 857 19.24 -14.66 -21.12
CA LEU A 857 18.45 -14.33 -22.28
C LEU A 857 17.73 -15.56 -22.82
N PRO A 858 16.42 -15.46 -23.15
CA PRO A 858 15.60 -16.61 -23.49
C PRO A 858 15.95 -17.23 -24.86
N SER A 859 15.36 -18.40 -25.14
CA SER A 859 15.33 -18.99 -26.49
C SER A 859 14.60 -18.08 -27.48
N PRO A 860 14.95 -18.07 -28.78
CA PRO A 860 15.96 -18.91 -29.46
C PRO A 860 17.40 -18.38 -29.36
N GLY A 861 18.38 -19.28 -29.46
CA GLY A 861 19.82 -18.93 -29.44
C GLY A 861 20.48 -19.02 -28.06
N ASN A 862 19.70 -18.92 -26.97
CA ASN A 862 20.17 -19.05 -25.58
C ASN A 862 21.49 -18.29 -25.34
N LEU A 863 21.44 -16.98 -25.57
CA LEU A 863 22.63 -16.10 -25.68
C LEU A 863 23.41 -15.90 -24.37
N GLY A 864 23.04 -16.63 -23.31
CA GLY A 864 23.69 -16.57 -22.01
C GLY A 864 23.18 -15.41 -21.15
N PRO A 865 23.92 -15.09 -20.07
CA PRO A 865 23.59 -14.00 -19.16
C PRO A 865 23.97 -12.65 -19.74
N ALA A 866 23.07 -11.68 -19.62
CA ALA A 866 23.34 -10.30 -20.05
C ALA A 866 24.13 -9.50 -19.01
N ILE A 867 24.03 -9.87 -17.72
CA ILE A 867 24.59 -9.13 -16.60
C ILE A 867 25.62 -9.99 -15.87
N ARG A 868 26.77 -9.39 -15.58
CA ARG A 868 27.84 -9.99 -14.78
C ARG A 868 28.20 -9.07 -13.62
N LEU A 869 28.41 -9.66 -12.45
CA LEU A 869 28.78 -8.97 -11.23
C LEU A 869 30.12 -9.52 -10.72
N ASP A 870 31.19 -8.77 -10.97
CA ASP A 870 32.55 -9.06 -10.53
C ASP A 870 32.86 -8.40 -9.19
N GLU A 871 33.80 -8.96 -8.41
CA GLU A 871 34.33 -8.29 -7.22
C GLU A 871 34.82 -6.86 -7.52
N GLY A 872 34.34 -5.86 -6.78
CA GLY A 872 34.58 -4.44 -7.04
C GLY A 872 33.69 -3.81 -8.13
N GLY A 873 32.91 -4.62 -8.85
CA GLY A 873 32.02 -4.22 -9.94
C GLY A 873 30.71 -3.58 -9.48
N LYS A 874 30.08 -2.82 -10.39
CA LYS A 874 28.77 -2.19 -10.15
C LYS A 874 27.65 -3.18 -10.42
N VAL A 875 26.60 -3.13 -9.61
CA VAL A 875 25.38 -3.91 -9.86
C VAL A 875 24.71 -3.44 -11.17
N GLY A 876 24.19 -4.39 -11.95
CA GLY A 876 23.53 -4.15 -13.23
C GLY A 876 24.46 -3.87 -14.41
N ASN A 877 25.76 -4.20 -14.30
CA ASN A 877 26.68 -4.11 -15.44
C ASN A 877 26.30 -5.11 -16.54
N PHE A 878 25.99 -4.61 -17.73
CA PHE A 878 25.90 -5.43 -18.92
C PHE A 878 27.31 -5.85 -19.34
N TYR A 879 27.52 -7.15 -19.57
CA TYR A 879 28.85 -7.70 -19.87
C TYR A 879 28.78 -8.62 -21.09
N GLY A 880 29.42 -8.24 -22.19
CA GLY A 880 29.25 -8.94 -23.46
C GLY A 880 30.18 -8.46 -24.57
N LYS A 881 29.75 -8.67 -25.82
CA LYS A 881 30.52 -8.39 -27.03
C LYS A 881 30.38 -6.91 -27.44
N ARG A 882 31.49 -6.27 -27.82
CA ARG A 882 31.49 -4.88 -28.35
C ARG A 882 31.33 -4.89 -29.87
N PHE A 883 30.24 -4.35 -30.36
CA PHE A 883 29.86 -4.31 -31.77
C PHE A 883 30.82 -3.46 -32.61
N ALA A 884 31.26 -3.99 -33.75
CA ALA A 884 32.19 -3.33 -34.67
C ALA A 884 31.58 -3.03 -36.04
N GLY A 885 30.30 -3.35 -36.27
CA GLY A 885 29.64 -3.24 -37.56
C GLY A 885 29.23 -4.59 -38.14
N PHE A 886 28.74 -4.56 -39.38
CA PHE A 886 28.47 -5.75 -40.18
C PHE A 886 29.53 -5.87 -41.28
N ASN A 887 29.84 -7.09 -41.72
CA ASN A 887 30.59 -7.29 -42.96
C ASN A 887 29.66 -7.15 -44.18
N ASP A 888 30.22 -7.24 -45.39
CA ASP A 888 29.47 -7.11 -46.65
C ASP A 888 28.35 -8.16 -46.81
N ASP A 889 28.44 -9.31 -46.12
CA ASP A 889 27.42 -10.36 -46.12
C ASP A 889 26.33 -10.16 -45.04
N GLY A 890 26.41 -9.07 -44.26
CA GLY A 890 25.49 -8.79 -43.16
C GLY A 890 25.76 -9.58 -41.88
N LYS A 891 26.96 -10.16 -41.73
CA LYS A 891 27.39 -10.91 -40.53
C LYS A 891 27.95 -9.99 -39.47
N TRP A 892 27.72 -10.35 -38.20
CA TRP A 892 28.22 -9.58 -37.06
C TRP A 892 29.75 -9.53 -37.03
N LEU A 893 30.29 -8.32 -36.85
CA LEU A 893 31.68 -8.10 -36.44
C LEU A 893 31.71 -7.56 -35.01
N PHE A 894 32.67 -8.05 -34.23
CA PHE A 894 32.92 -7.63 -32.87
C PHE A 894 34.39 -7.31 -32.67
N PHE A 895 34.68 -6.36 -31.78
CA PHE A 895 36.05 -6.07 -31.39
C PHE A 895 36.60 -7.14 -30.43
N LYS A 896 37.84 -7.52 -30.65
CA LYS A 896 38.69 -8.22 -29.68
C LYS A 896 39.27 -7.27 -28.65
N ALA A 897 39.84 -7.83 -27.59
CA ALA A 897 40.55 -7.07 -26.55
C ALA A 897 41.72 -6.24 -27.13
N ASP A 898 42.37 -6.72 -28.19
CA ASP A 898 43.47 -6.03 -28.89
C ASP A 898 43.02 -4.95 -29.89
N GLY A 899 41.70 -4.79 -30.09
CA GLY A 899 41.09 -3.83 -31.01
C GLY A 899 40.89 -4.34 -32.45
N SER A 900 41.32 -5.55 -32.79
CA SER A 900 40.99 -6.19 -34.07
C SER A 900 39.51 -6.61 -34.13
N THR A 901 38.97 -6.86 -35.32
CA THR A 901 37.56 -7.28 -35.50
C THR A 901 37.46 -8.73 -35.95
N VAL A 902 36.53 -9.48 -35.36
CA VAL A 902 36.25 -10.88 -35.72
C VAL A 902 34.74 -11.13 -35.77
N THR A 903 34.34 -12.23 -36.41
CA THR A 903 32.95 -12.68 -36.37
C THR A 903 32.57 -13.22 -34.98
N ALA A 904 31.26 -13.42 -34.75
CA ALA A 904 30.73 -13.92 -33.49
C ALA A 904 31.41 -15.20 -32.94
N SER A 905 31.86 -16.09 -33.84
CA SER A 905 32.54 -17.35 -33.50
C SER A 905 34.01 -17.20 -33.14
N GLY A 906 34.62 -16.06 -33.45
CA GLY A 906 36.03 -15.77 -33.18
C GLY A 906 36.29 -15.05 -31.85
N ILE A 907 35.22 -14.72 -31.10
CA ILE A 907 35.27 -14.09 -29.77
C ILE A 907 35.59 -15.14 -28.71
N SER A 908 36.58 -14.86 -27.86
CA SER A 908 36.88 -15.64 -26.66
C SER A 908 36.39 -14.92 -25.40
N PRO A 909 36.32 -15.59 -24.23
CA PRO A 909 35.89 -14.96 -22.98
C PRO A 909 36.70 -13.71 -22.59
N GLU A 910 37.97 -13.66 -22.97
CA GLU A 910 38.88 -12.53 -22.69
C GLU A 910 38.56 -11.27 -23.51
N ASP A 911 37.82 -11.41 -24.60
CA ASP A 911 37.38 -10.31 -25.45
C ASP A 911 36.14 -9.59 -24.89
N LEU A 912 35.44 -10.19 -23.91
CA LEU A 912 34.20 -9.65 -23.34
C LEU A 912 34.48 -8.50 -22.36
N THR A 913 33.63 -7.48 -22.37
CA THR A 913 33.80 -6.28 -21.55
C THR A 913 32.48 -5.73 -21.02
N ILE A 914 32.57 -4.78 -20.10
CA ILE A 914 31.40 -4.04 -19.59
C ILE A 914 30.92 -3.11 -20.70
N LEU A 915 29.66 -3.30 -21.12
CA LEU A 915 29.04 -2.58 -22.24
C LEU A 915 28.24 -1.36 -21.77
N GLY A 916 27.63 -1.44 -20.59
CA GLY A 916 26.73 -0.41 -20.04
C GLY A 916 26.24 -0.80 -18.64
N ASN A 917 25.31 -0.01 -18.08
CA ASN A 917 24.76 -0.30 -16.75
C ASN A 917 23.24 -0.04 -16.69
N GLY A 918 22.48 -1.06 -16.29
CA GLY A 918 21.02 -1.02 -16.23
C GLY A 918 20.41 -0.40 -14.97
N VAL A 919 21.21 0.06 -14.00
CA VAL A 919 20.70 0.67 -12.77
C VAL A 919 20.61 2.20 -12.94
N PRO A 920 19.43 2.80 -12.78
CA PRO A 920 19.27 4.26 -12.75
C PRO A 920 20.18 4.91 -11.69
N LYS A 921 21.03 5.83 -12.15
CA LYS A 921 21.93 6.60 -11.28
C LYS A 921 21.21 7.72 -10.55
N TYR A 922 20.23 8.33 -11.22
CA TYR A 922 19.44 9.42 -10.68
C TYR A 922 17.95 9.13 -10.85
N MET A 923 17.17 9.48 -9.83
CA MET A 923 15.72 9.50 -9.91
C MET A 923 15.23 10.85 -9.41
N ALA A 924 14.23 11.41 -10.08
CA ALA A 924 13.65 12.68 -9.68
C ALA A 924 12.15 12.70 -9.90
N SER A 925 11.45 13.48 -9.11
CA SER A 925 10.04 13.78 -9.27
C SER A 925 9.76 15.24 -8.98
N PHE A 926 8.66 15.72 -9.57
CA PHE A 926 8.27 17.11 -9.52
C PHE A 926 6.75 17.20 -9.52
N SER A 927 6.17 17.68 -8.42
CA SER A 927 4.73 17.83 -8.22
C SER A 927 4.36 19.31 -8.19
N ASN A 928 3.30 19.68 -8.89
CA ASN A 928 2.72 21.02 -8.87
C ASN A 928 1.30 20.90 -8.33
N THR A 929 0.98 21.64 -7.28
CA THR A 929 -0.35 21.66 -6.69
C THR A 929 -0.87 23.09 -6.72
N ILE A 930 -1.95 23.29 -7.46
CA ILE A 930 -2.59 24.59 -7.66
C ILE A 930 -4.00 24.49 -7.09
N GLN A 931 -4.34 25.43 -6.22
CA GLN A 931 -5.70 25.60 -5.71
C GLN A 931 -6.20 26.98 -6.14
N TYR A 932 -7.37 27.02 -6.76
CA TYR A 932 -8.07 28.27 -7.07
C TYR A 932 -9.50 28.20 -6.55
N LYS A 933 -9.79 28.89 -5.44
CA LYS A 933 -11.06 28.78 -4.71
C LYS A 933 -11.41 27.31 -4.44
N ASN A 934 -12.51 26.84 -5.03
CA ASN A 934 -13.04 25.49 -4.90
C ASN A 934 -12.46 24.48 -5.92
N MET A 935 -11.55 24.93 -6.79
CA MET A 935 -10.88 24.10 -7.79
C MET A 935 -9.50 23.69 -7.28
N ASP A 936 -9.13 22.45 -7.55
CA ASP A 936 -7.78 21.93 -7.31
C ASP A 936 -7.22 21.28 -8.58
N LEU A 937 -5.93 21.46 -8.82
CA LEU A 937 -5.18 20.86 -9.93
C LEU A 937 -3.84 20.35 -9.42
N THR A 938 -3.57 19.07 -9.64
CA THR A 938 -2.27 18.45 -9.40
C THR A 938 -1.67 17.99 -10.71
N VAL A 939 -0.41 18.34 -10.96
CA VAL A 939 0.39 17.89 -12.11
C VAL A 939 1.69 17.27 -11.60
N PHE A 940 1.90 15.99 -11.87
CA PHE A 940 3.02 15.23 -11.33
C PHE A 940 3.89 14.62 -12.43
N PHE A 941 5.18 14.93 -12.37
CA PHE A 941 6.23 14.38 -13.22
C PHE A 941 7.17 13.49 -12.42
N ARG A 942 7.72 12.47 -13.10
CA ARG A 942 8.81 11.64 -12.56
C ARG A 942 9.75 11.19 -13.66
N GLY A 943 11.01 10.95 -13.32
CA GLY A 943 12.01 10.52 -14.28
C GLY A 943 13.13 9.69 -13.65
N LYS A 944 13.82 8.95 -14.50
CA LYS A 944 15.00 8.13 -14.17
C LYS A 944 16.08 8.42 -15.21
N PHE A 945 17.34 8.51 -14.76
CA PHE A 945 18.43 8.98 -15.61
C PHE A 945 19.76 8.24 -15.39
N GLY A 946 20.60 8.24 -16.41
CA GLY A 946 21.99 7.78 -16.38
C GLY A 946 22.18 6.27 -16.48
N PHE A 947 21.25 5.55 -17.10
CA PHE A 947 21.26 4.09 -17.27
C PHE A 947 20.98 3.66 -18.71
N ASP A 948 21.30 2.40 -18.99
CA ASP A 948 21.13 1.76 -20.29
C ASP A 948 20.04 0.68 -20.22
N ILE A 949 19.35 0.45 -21.33
CA ILE A 949 18.33 -0.58 -21.48
C ILE A 949 18.78 -1.56 -22.57
N LEU A 950 18.74 -2.86 -22.25
CA LEU A 950 18.86 -3.91 -23.25
C LEU A 950 17.50 -4.17 -23.89
N ASN A 951 17.35 -3.75 -25.15
CA ASN A 951 16.12 -3.93 -25.92
C ASN A 951 16.04 -5.34 -26.52
N THR A 952 15.51 -6.30 -25.76
CA THR A 952 15.42 -7.67 -26.27
C THR A 952 14.34 -7.84 -27.34
N GLN A 953 13.33 -6.96 -27.39
CA GLN A 953 12.34 -6.96 -28.46
C GLN A 953 12.98 -6.64 -29.81
N GLU A 954 13.84 -5.62 -29.86
CA GLU A 954 14.62 -5.29 -31.05
C GLU A 954 15.60 -6.42 -31.41
N MET A 955 16.27 -7.01 -30.41
CA MET A 955 17.20 -8.13 -30.63
C MET A 955 16.55 -9.36 -31.26
N TYR A 956 15.33 -9.71 -30.83
CA TYR A 956 14.64 -10.90 -31.32
C TYR A 956 13.72 -10.61 -32.52
N PHE A 957 12.96 -9.52 -32.53
CA PHE A 957 11.98 -9.25 -33.59
C PHE A 957 12.47 -8.25 -34.64
N GLY A 958 13.56 -7.52 -34.38
CA GLY A 958 14.21 -6.62 -35.33
C GLY A 958 15.23 -7.32 -36.24
N ASN A 959 15.09 -8.62 -36.50
CA ASN A 959 16.06 -9.43 -37.26
C ASN A 959 15.40 -10.30 -38.33
N LYS A 960 15.85 -10.18 -39.59
CA LYS A 960 15.31 -10.93 -40.75
C LYS A 960 15.54 -12.44 -40.69
N ALA A 961 16.45 -12.93 -39.84
CA ALA A 961 16.70 -14.36 -39.66
C ALA A 961 15.46 -15.15 -39.21
N TRP A 962 14.43 -14.47 -38.68
CA TRP A 962 13.18 -15.09 -38.23
C TRP A 962 12.09 -15.16 -39.29
N LEU A 963 12.30 -14.65 -40.50
CA LEU A 963 11.37 -14.89 -41.61
C LEU A 963 11.19 -16.41 -41.81
N PRO A 964 9.96 -16.89 -42.10
CA PRO A 964 8.78 -16.12 -42.48
C PRO A 964 7.89 -15.67 -41.29
N ASN A 965 8.33 -15.71 -40.02
CA ASN A 965 7.57 -15.06 -38.96
C ASN A 965 7.44 -13.55 -39.23
N ASN A 966 6.46 -12.92 -38.60
CA ASN A 966 6.34 -11.48 -38.63
C ASN A 966 7.41 -10.83 -37.73
N LEU A 967 7.77 -9.59 -38.06
CA LEU A 967 8.92 -8.88 -37.49
C LEU A 967 8.56 -7.44 -37.13
N LEU A 968 9.41 -6.82 -36.32
CA LEU A 968 9.42 -5.36 -36.19
C LEU A 968 9.85 -4.73 -37.53
N LYS A 969 9.33 -3.54 -37.83
CA LYS A 969 9.72 -2.80 -39.04
C LYS A 969 11.21 -2.44 -39.06
N SER A 970 11.83 -2.34 -37.89
CA SER A 970 13.27 -2.15 -37.73
C SER A 970 14.09 -3.22 -38.44
N ALA A 971 13.59 -4.47 -38.56
CA ALA A 971 14.28 -5.57 -39.24
C ALA A 971 14.61 -5.29 -40.71
N ILE A 972 13.77 -4.51 -41.40
CA ILE A 972 13.92 -4.18 -42.83
C ILE A 972 14.28 -2.71 -43.05
N THR A 973 14.44 -1.93 -41.98
CA THR A 973 14.82 -0.52 -42.03
C THR A 973 16.14 -0.32 -41.31
N LYS A 974 16.11 -0.03 -40.01
CA LYS A 974 17.30 0.22 -39.17
C LYS A 974 18.32 -0.93 -39.22
N ASN A 975 17.86 -2.18 -39.23
CA ASN A 975 18.68 -3.38 -39.16
C ASN A 975 18.71 -4.10 -40.53
N ALA A 976 18.44 -3.39 -41.63
CA ALA A 976 18.30 -4.01 -42.96
C ALA A 976 19.57 -4.73 -43.45
N GLU A 977 20.76 -4.33 -42.99
CA GLU A 977 22.02 -4.98 -43.32
C GLU A 977 22.24 -6.29 -42.56
N LEU A 978 21.58 -6.49 -41.42
CA LEU A 978 21.75 -7.69 -40.59
C LEU A 978 21.18 -8.93 -41.29
N ASN A 979 22.05 -9.91 -41.50
CA ASN A 979 21.72 -11.22 -42.09
C ASN A 979 22.39 -12.36 -41.32
N ASP A 980 22.22 -12.37 -40.01
CA ASP A 980 22.78 -13.38 -39.12
C ASP A 980 21.92 -13.61 -37.88
N ASN A 981 22.16 -14.71 -37.17
CA ASN A 981 21.44 -14.98 -35.93
C ASN A 981 21.65 -13.85 -34.90
N PRO A 982 20.66 -13.51 -34.06
CA PRO A 982 20.82 -12.51 -33.01
C PRO A 982 22.05 -12.77 -32.13
N GLN A 983 22.75 -11.71 -31.72
CA GLN A 983 23.88 -11.76 -30.80
C GLN A 983 23.66 -10.73 -29.69
N PHE A 984 24.01 -11.06 -28.46
CA PHE A 984 24.01 -10.08 -27.38
C PHE A 984 25.26 -9.18 -27.49
N SER A 985 25.04 -7.87 -27.64
CA SER A 985 26.06 -6.83 -27.73
C SER A 985 25.50 -5.46 -27.36
N ASP A 986 26.37 -4.46 -27.33
CA ASP A 986 26.05 -3.04 -27.16
C ASP A 986 25.22 -2.45 -28.31
N TYR A 987 25.07 -3.15 -29.45
CA TYR A 987 24.16 -2.75 -30.53
C TYR A 987 22.69 -2.63 -30.08
N TYR A 988 22.29 -3.44 -29.10
CA TYR A 988 20.93 -3.45 -28.54
C TYR A 988 20.82 -2.71 -27.20
N LEU A 989 21.89 -2.02 -26.77
CA LEU A 989 21.87 -1.16 -25.59
C LEU A 989 21.48 0.26 -25.98
N GLU A 990 20.41 0.75 -25.38
CA GLU A 990 19.85 2.08 -25.63
C GLU A 990 19.85 2.91 -24.35
N LYS A 991 19.82 4.25 -24.47
CA LYS A 991 19.70 5.12 -23.30
C LYS A 991 18.31 5.03 -22.69
N GLY A 992 18.25 4.73 -21.40
CA GLY A 992 17.01 4.59 -20.65
C GLY A 992 16.45 5.89 -20.09
N ASP A 993 17.12 7.03 -20.28
CA ASP A 993 16.69 8.32 -19.73
C ASP A 993 15.24 8.66 -20.11
N PHE A 994 14.43 9.02 -19.11
CA PHE A 994 13.05 9.41 -19.36
C PHE A 994 12.46 10.38 -18.34
N VAL A 995 11.43 11.09 -18.77
CA VAL A 995 10.49 11.84 -17.92
C VAL A 995 9.06 11.45 -18.30
N LYS A 996 8.23 11.15 -17.31
CA LYS A 996 6.80 10.86 -17.47
C LYS A 996 5.95 11.94 -16.85
N LEU A 997 4.91 12.38 -17.56
CA LEU A 997 3.75 13.04 -16.97
C LEU A 997 2.85 11.96 -16.38
N ASP A 998 3.07 11.63 -15.11
CA ASP A 998 2.51 10.43 -14.51
C ASP A 998 1.09 10.62 -13.98
N ASN A 999 0.76 11.82 -13.50
CA ASN A 999 -0.58 12.11 -12.99
C ASN A 999 -0.99 13.57 -13.26
N VAL A 1000 -2.20 13.75 -13.78
CA VAL A 1000 -2.89 15.04 -13.82
C VAL A 1000 -4.27 14.84 -13.22
N THR A 1001 -4.56 15.52 -12.13
CA THR A 1001 -5.86 15.44 -11.44
C THR A 1001 -6.44 16.83 -11.30
N PHE A 1002 -7.68 16.97 -11.74
CA PHE A 1002 -8.47 18.18 -11.58
C PHE A 1002 -9.72 17.88 -10.74
N GLY A 1003 -9.94 18.66 -9.69
CA GLY A 1003 -11.06 18.53 -8.77
C GLY A 1003 -11.87 19.81 -8.63
N TYR A 1004 -13.16 19.65 -8.35
CA TYR A 1004 -14.04 20.73 -7.93
C TYR A 1004 -14.83 20.32 -6.69
N THR A 1005 -14.74 21.13 -5.65
CA THR A 1005 -15.46 20.95 -4.40
C THR A 1005 -16.70 21.84 -4.37
N PHE A 1006 -17.89 21.23 -4.30
CA PHE A 1006 -19.14 21.95 -4.20
C PHE A 1006 -19.44 22.31 -2.75
N ASN A 1007 -19.59 23.61 -2.50
CA ASN A 1007 -20.09 24.10 -1.22
C ASN A 1007 -21.62 23.94 -1.20
N LEU A 1008 -22.09 22.72 -0.95
CA LEU A 1008 -23.52 22.45 -0.84
C LEU A 1008 -24.06 22.95 0.50
N VAL A 1009 -25.14 23.72 0.45
CA VAL A 1009 -25.83 24.27 1.63
C VAL A 1009 -27.02 23.37 1.96
N GLY A 1010 -26.80 22.33 2.79
CA GLY A 1010 -27.88 21.44 3.22
C GLY A 1010 -27.50 20.58 4.44
N LYS A 1011 -28.49 20.16 5.25
CA LYS A 1011 -28.25 19.33 6.46
C LYS A 1011 -27.79 17.90 6.18
N ALA A 1012 -28.00 17.40 4.95
CA ALA A 1012 -27.78 15.98 4.63
C ALA A 1012 -26.42 15.71 3.95
N VAL A 1013 -25.86 16.66 3.20
CA VAL A 1013 -24.57 16.49 2.50
C VAL A 1013 -23.65 17.63 2.95
N LYS A 1014 -22.60 17.28 3.69
CA LYS A 1014 -21.62 18.22 4.25
C LYS A 1014 -20.53 18.59 3.23
N ASN A 1015 -20.17 17.67 2.35
CA ASN A 1015 -19.15 17.91 1.32
C ASN A 1015 -19.41 17.06 0.07
N LEU A 1016 -19.16 17.63 -1.11
CA LEU A 1016 -19.25 16.94 -2.39
C LEU A 1016 -18.08 17.37 -3.26
N ARG A 1017 -17.19 16.45 -3.64
CA ARG A 1017 -16.09 16.70 -4.58
C ARG A 1017 -16.22 15.79 -5.79
N VAL A 1018 -16.16 16.36 -6.98
CA VAL A 1018 -16.04 15.64 -8.24
C VAL A 1018 -14.64 15.87 -8.79
N TYR A 1019 -14.01 14.82 -9.30
CA TYR A 1019 -12.67 14.94 -9.88
C TYR A 1019 -12.51 14.07 -11.12
N ALA A 1020 -11.65 14.54 -12.01
CA ALA A 1020 -11.15 13.76 -13.14
C ALA A 1020 -9.63 13.62 -13.01
N SER A 1021 -9.10 12.44 -13.31
CA SER A 1021 -7.68 12.16 -13.24
C SER A 1021 -7.24 11.36 -14.46
N GLY A 1022 -6.06 11.67 -14.99
CA GLY A 1022 -5.39 10.92 -16.03
C GLY A 1022 -4.00 10.50 -15.56
N ARG A 1023 -3.67 9.22 -15.72
CA ARG A 1023 -2.36 8.67 -15.32
C ARG A 1023 -1.58 8.07 -16.49
N ASN A 1024 -0.25 8.08 -16.36
CA ASN A 1024 0.74 7.68 -17.37
C ASN A 1024 0.59 8.45 -18.70
N LEU A 1025 0.14 9.71 -18.68
CA LEU A 1025 -0.37 10.41 -19.87
C LEU A 1025 0.66 10.62 -20.99
N LEU A 1026 1.92 10.87 -20.65
CA LEU A 1026 2.99 11.13 -21.63
C LEU A 1026 4.34 10.62 -21.11
N THR A 1027 5.15 10.06 -22.01
CA THR A 1027 6.53 9.63 -21.74
C THR A 1027 7.49 10.29 -22.73
N PHE A 1028 8.43 11.09 -22.21
CA PHE A 1028 9.54 11.67 -22.96
C PHE A 1028 10.77 10.78 -22.80
N THR A 1029 11.21 10.13 -23.88
CA THR A 1029 12.37 9.23 -23.87
C THR A 1029 12.99 9.12 -25.26
N GLY A 1030 14.28 8.80 -25.31
CA GLY A 1030 14.97 8.40 -26.54
C GLY A 1030 14.94 6.89 -26.79
N TYR A 1031 14.40 6.10 -25.85
CA TYR A 1031 14.30 4.65 -25.98
C TYR A 1031 13.29 4.27 -27.07
N SER A 1032 13.70 3.38 -27.98
CA SER A 1032 12.88 2.97 -29.13
C SER A 1032 11.82 1.90 -28.81
N GLY A 1033 11.92 1.25 -27.65
CA GLY A 1033 10.90 0.29 -27.19
C GLY A 1033 9.59 0.95 -26.73
N LEU A 1034 8.74 0.16 -26.07
CA LEU A 1034 7.40 0.61 -25.67
C LEU A 1034 7.45 1.63 -24.53
N ASP A 1035 8.20 1.31 -23.48
CA ASP A 1035 8.26 2.10 -22.25
C ASP A 1035 9.61 1.85 -21.54
N PRO A 1036 10.38 2.90 -21.24
CA PRO A 1036 11.67 2.78 -20.54
C PRO A 1036 11.53 2.45 -19.04
N GLU A 1037 10.30 2.41 -18.49
CA GLU A 1037 10.04 2.00 -17.12
C GLU A 1037 10.00 0.47 -16.97
N LEU A 1038 11.20 -0.10 -16.83
CA LEU A 1038 11.44 -1.53 -16.69
C LEU A 1038 11.76 -1.92 -15.25
N GLN A 1039 11.90 -3.22 -15.01
CA GLN A 1039 12.40 -3.73 -13.74
C GLN A 1039 13.73 -3.06 -13.38
N ASP A 1040 13.74 -2.35 -12.26
CA ASP A 1040 14.90 -1.58 -11.78
C ASP A 1040 15.24 -1.90 -10.31
N THR A 1041 14.64 -2.96 -9.77
CA THR A 1041 15.00 -3.53 -8.46
C THR A 1041 15.71 -4.87 -8.65
N GLY A 1042 16.58 -5.22 -7.69
CA GLY A 1042 17.34 -6.47 -7.74
C GLY A 1042 18.53 -6.42 -8.71
N PHE A 1043 18.84 -7.55 -9.35
CA PHE A 1043 20.07 -7.74 -10.15
C PHE A 1043 19.86 -7.76 -11.66
N THR A 1044 18.62 -7.84 -12.14
CA THR A 1044 18.27 -7.95 -13.57
C THR A 1044 17.76 -6.62 -14.14
N THR A 1045 18.32 -5.51 -13.65
CA THR A 1045 17.85 -4.16 -13.97
C THR A 1045 18.14 -3.78 -15.42
N GLY A 1046 17.20 -3.10 -16.08
CA GLY A 1046 17.40 -2.54 -17.42
C GLY A 1046 17.27 -3.54 -18.57
N ILE A 1047 16.78 -4.77 -18.34
CA ILE A 1047 16.45 -5.71 -19.42
C ILE A 1047 14.98 -5.51 -19.81
N ASP A 1048 14.72 -5.07 -21.04
CA ASP A 1048 13.34 -5.05 -21.58
C ASP A 1048 12.98 -6.45 -22.07
N GLY A 1049 11.99 -7.06 -21.45
CA GLY A 1049 11.57 -8.42 -21.74
C GLY A 1049 10.90 -8.54 -23.11
N ARG A 1050 11.13 -9.68 -23.78
CA ARG A 1050 10.46 -10.00 -25.04
C ARG A 1050 8.94 -10.16 -24.88
N GLY A 1051 8.52 -10.75 -23.75
CA GLY A 1051 7.13 -10.79 -23.33
C GLY A 1051 6.78 -9.55 -22.52
N PHE A 1052 5.64 -8.95 -22.80
CA PHE A 1052 5.19 -7.72 -22.16
C PHE A 1052 3.66 -7.68 -22.03
N TYR A 1053 3.20 -6.90 -21.06
CA TYR A 1053 1.81 -6.48 -20.94
C TYR A 1053 1.67 -5.05 -21.49
N PRO A 1054 0.61 -4.71 -22.24
CA PRO A 1054 0.44 -3.37 -22.80
C PRO A 1054 0.49 -2.28 -21.74
N ARG A 1055 1.23 -1.23 -22.04
CA ARG A 1055 1.21 0.01 -21.26
C ARG A 1055 -0.03 0.80 -21.65
N THR A 1056 -0.72 1.32 -20.64
CA THR A 1056 -1.97 2.05 -20.84
C THR A 1056 -1.99 3.36 -20.10
N ASN A 1057 -2.67 4.31 -20.73
CA ASN A 1057 -3.12 5.54 -20.10
C ASN A 1057 -4.49 5.24 -19.52
N PHE A 1058 -4.74 5.66 -18.28
CA PHE A 1058 -6.03 5.41 -17.66
C PHE A 1058 -6.65 6.68 -17.14
N TYR A 1059 -7.95 6.79 -17.43
CA TYR A 1059 -8.75 7.97 -17.18
C TYR A 1059 -9.79 7.62 -16.13
N THR A 1060 -9.83 8.43 -15.08
CA THR A 1060 -10.70 8.23 -13.92
C THR A 1060 -11.66 9.41 -13.81
N LEU A 1061 -12.92 9.12 -13.54
CA LEU A 1061 -13.90 10.08 -13.07
C LEU A 1061 -14.38 9.63 -11.69
N GLY A 1062 -14.22 10.47 -10.68
CA GLY A 1062 -14.50 10.12 -9.30
C GLY A 1062 -15.34 11.16 -8.56
N LEU A 1063 -15.91 10.69 -7.45
CA LEU A 1063 -16.87 11.38 -6.62
C LEU A 1063 -16.61 11.02 -5.16
N ASN A 1064 -16.44 12.04 -4.31
CA ASN A 1064 -16.34 11.90 -2.87
C ASN A 1064 -17.50 12.69 -2.22
N VAL A 1065 -18.26 12.03 -1.36
CA VAL A 1065 -19.41 12.61 -0.66
C VAL A 1065 -19.27 12.37 0.84
N THR A 1066 -19.47 13.42 1.64
CA THR A 1066 -19.56 13.32 3.10
C THR A 1066 -20.93 13.78 3.55
N PHE A 1067 -21.57 13.00 4.43
CA PHE A 1067 -22.90 13.25 5.01
C PHE A 1067 -22.78 13.65 6.49
#